data_AF-A0A1V5ZP13-F1
#
_entry.id   AF-A0A1V5ZP13-F1
#
_cell.length_a   1.000
_cell.length_b   1.000
_cell.length_c   1.000
_cell.angle_alpha   90.00
_cell.angle_beta   90.00
_cell.angle_gamma   90.00
#
_symmetry.space_group_name_H-M   'P 1'
#
loop_
_entity.id
_entity.type
_entity.pdbx_description
1 polymer ?
#
loop_
_entity_poly.entity_id
_entity_poly.type
_entity_poly.pdbx_seq_one_letter_code
_entity_poly.pdbx_strand_id
1 'polypeptide(L)'
;MPAYRTRTASITCIIGRDTPIANDMDRIIDQFRDAPPAMLLGGDDNPYHPDGYGLDGLTPEKGRELIARMQEWNRKVYAAGVRFNFPYICNCHIYGRPDTRTGMWYLYDHWDEHADIIGPKPPVEPEQWMQREPDGKPHHNYPYRWLLPDRYELEGCVNNPHWDEWLQRSARFLVKLGYNGTFIDNNIHHCYCEHCQRAFHTYLEETYTPEERLARFGTADVSGLALETRGNKVLWARDQREYLERAKASDPEHFAKLMGTDDIDRCVPSEAGNGFHWGRSHDYWVDSLRKSHSEAEVAMILRTGDVSSLGIETPVQRCLWADTQKFWAWSIAKWHDRFHRALNGVCPEFILNPNWGAITGFRNVDSRRLEGKNVRLWANSQDIIFYEQNYLPCTLAPGYTLDLVIAYKYSNAAGARASVLAYFGLQYRALAELAMAEAATWSSDGIFIEARYKYPETRNAYGRFYEQHADWYAGRSSHARVGILYDYDNVHMENTYHIREVYALAHYCADNHILFDLFNEANVTLDELRRFNAVIIPHVEFLSAAGRNAILEYAAGGGKVLITGNTGVFDQHGRPVAANDAIERIRAAVWPDAPYAREGNIAAIGDIFQLLPKRVKEIHDIVDINPQGLFEKGVYDEIVEASKRETHNDARLATLLSELAGFDLRVLPDAPATLRVSAWAGDEGSLVVHFLNYNVPVSSLYGNIHEIAPEQVKPVPVENAVVSLPLPTGMRVSHVEMADPWHPDPEPLPFILEGGRVRFTVPRVDIYRAVRLS
;
A
#
# COMPACT_ATOMS: atom_id res chain seq x y z
N MET A 1 19.03 -6.08 0.75
CA MET A 1 19.33 -4.63 0.62
C MET A 1 19.70 -4.12 2.00
N PRO A 2 20.56 -3.09 2.14
CA PRO A 2 20.76 -2.44 3.42
C PRO A 2 19.46 -1.77 3.91
N ALA A 3 19.41 -1.43 5.19
CA ALA A 3 18.32 -0.66 5.79
C ALA A 3 17.95 0.55 4.92
N TYR A 4 16.64 0.83 4.81
CA TYR A 4 16.16 2.01 4.10
C TYR A 4 16.88 3.26 4.61
N ARG A 5 17.39 4.03 3.66
CA ARG A 5 18.03 5.32 3.92
C ARG A 5 17.23 6.40 3.23
N THR A 6 16.81 7.37 4.01
CA THR A 6 15.97 8.47 3.52
C THR A 6 16.74 9.28 2.48
N ARG A 7 16.04 9.67 1.42
CA ARG A 7 16.66 10.40 0.29
C ARG A 7 16.57 11.90 0.45
N THR A 8 15.43 12.38 0.95
CA THR A 8 15.11 13.80 1.09
C THR A 8 14.38 14.05 2.40
N ALA A 9 13.98 15.29 2.68
CA ALA A 9 12.90 15.53 3.63
C ALA A 9 11.54 15.16 3.00
N SER A 10 10.51 15.03 3.83
CA SER A 10 9.12 15.03 3.38
C SER A 10 8.82 16.29 2.56
N ILE A 11 7.85 16.19 1.65
CA ILE A 11 7.43 17.30 0.79
C ILE A 11 5.92 17.47 0.82
N THR A 12 5.46 18.70 0.58
CA THR A 12 4.03 19.02 0.47
C THR A 12 3.49 18.60 -0.90
N CYS A 13 2.33 17.95 -0.91
CA CYS A 13 1.67 17.51 -2.13
C CYS A 13 0.18 17.85 -2.12
N ILE A 14 -0.37 18.22 -3.29
CA ILE A 14 -1.81 18.41 -3.49
C ILE A 14 -2.28 17.56 -4.67
N ILE A 15 -3.52 17.05 -4.59
CA ILE A 15 -4.28 16.57 -5.75
C ILE A 15 -5.52 17.45 -5.98
N GLY A 16 -5.67 17.97 -7.20
CA GLY A 16 -6.75 18.90 -7.58
C GLY A 16 -7.63 18.34 -8.69
N ARG A 17 -8.61 17.47 -8.37
CA ARG A 17 -9.52 16.84 -9.36
C ARG A 17 -10.78 17.66 -9.73
N ASP A 18 -11.12 18.72 -8.99
CA ASP A 18 -12.48 19.27 -9.05
C ASP A 18 -12.71 20.32 -10.17
N THR A 19 -11.74 20.60 -11.05
CA THR A 19 -11.96 21.51 -12.19
C THR A 19 -11.03 21.16 -13.35
N PRO A 20 -11.57 20.85 -14.55
CA PRO A 20 -10.75 20.74 -15.76
C PRO A 20 -9.93 22.01 -15.97
N ILE A 21 -8.63 21.86 -16.25
CA ILE A 21 -7.72 22.99 -16.55
C ILE A 21 -8.28 23.82 -17.72
N ALA A 22 -9.05 23.15 -18.60
CA ALA A 22 -9.83 23.66 -19.71
C ALA A 22 -10.84 24.79 -19.36
N ASN A 23 -11.19 24.99 -18.08
CA ASN A 23 -12.23 25.97 -17.73
C ASN A 23 -11.70 27.22 -17.00
N ASP A 24 -10.62 27.13 -16.20
CA ASP A 24 -10.15 28.30 -15.42
C ASP A 24 -8.72 28.13 -14.81
N MET A 25 -7.66 28.26 -15.62
CA MET A 25 -6.27 28.08 -15.17
C MET A 25 -5.87 29.05 -14.06
N ASP A 26 -6.18 30.34 -14.23
CA ASP A 26 -5.73 31.39 -13.32
C ASP A 26 -6.35 31.24 -11.94
N ARG A 27 -7.65 30.92 -11.86
CA ARG A 27 -8.30 30.62 -10.57
C ARG A 27 -7.66 29.46 -9.85
N ILE A 28 -7.32 28.37 -10.56
CA ILE A 28 -6.70 27.20 -9.93
C ILE A 28 -5.31 27.57 -9.39
N ILE A 29 -4.50 28.29 -10.16
CA ILE A 29 -3.17 28.75 -9.73
C ILE A 29 -3.29 29.68 -8.51
N ASP A 30 -4.26 30.58 -8.49
CA ASP A 30 -4.52 31.49 -7.37
C ASP A 30 -4.83 30.73 -6.07
N GLN A 31 -5.45 29.54 -6.14
CA GLN A 31 -5.79 28.74 -4.94
C GLN A 31 -4.58 28.19 -4.20
N PHE A 32 -3.42 28.03 -4.86
CA PHE A 32 -2.21 27.50 -4.22
C PHE A 32 -1.00 28.43 -4.30
N ARG A 33 -1.11 29.60 -4.94
CA ARG A 33 0.02 30.53 -5.14
C ARG A 33 0.69 30.98 -3.84
N ASP A 34 -0.09 31.21 -2.79
CA ASP A 34 0.42 31.67 -1.48
C ASP A 34 1.05 30.55 -0.65
N ALA A 35 0.82 29.29 -1.04
CA ALA A 35 1.35 28.10 -0.39
C ALA A 35 1.56 27.00 -1.43
N PRO A 36 2.50 27.17 -2.37
CA PRO A 36 2.65 26.24 -3.48
C PRO A 36 3.11 24.88 -2.95
N PRO A 37 2.49 23.78 -3.38
CA PRO A 37 3.00 22.46 -3.01
C PRO A 37 4.30 22.19 -3.76
N ALA A 38 5.21 21.43 -3.16
CA ALA A 38 6.37 20.93 -3.88
C ALA A 38 5.97 19.98 -5.02
N MET A 39 4.91 19.18 -4.83
CA MET A 39 4.36 18.26 -5.81
C MET A 39 2.87 18.53 -6.06
N LEU A 40 2.48 18.63 -7.33
CA LEU A 40 1.09 18.78 -7.75
C LEU A 40 0.70 17.56 -8.59
N LEU A 41 -0.33 16.84 -8.14
CA LEU A 41 -1.04 15.87 -8.95
C LEU A 41 -2.21 16.60 -9.64
N GLY A 42 -2.02 16.96 -10.90
CA GLY A 42 -2.99 17.68 -11.72
C GLY A 42 -2.54 17.75 -13.17
N GLY A 43 -3.48 17.81 -14.12
CA GLY A 43 -3.12 17.76 -15.53
C GLY A 43 -4.01 16.94 -16.45
N ASP A 44 -5.29 16.74 -16.13
CA ASP A 44 -6.13 15.69 -16.75
C ASP A 44 -6.58 15.99 -18.20
N ASP A 45 -5.99 16.99 -18.85
CA ASP A 45 -6.42 17.48 -20.16
C ASP A 45 -5.58 16.97 -21.33
N ASN A 46 -4.79 15.90 -21.17
CA ASN A 46 -4.04 15.33 -22.31
C ASN A 46 -5.03 14.88 -23.40
N PRO A 47 -5.08 15.58 -24.56
CA PRO A 47 -6.14 15.37 -25.55
C PRO A 47 -6.00 14.04 -26.29
N TYR A 48 -4.81 13.44 -26.26
CA TYR A 48 -4.51 12.16 -26.91
C TYR A 48 -4.30 11.05 -25.88
N HIS A 49 -4.73 11.26 -24.64
CA HIS A 49 -4.68 10.20 -23.64
C HIS A 49 -5.67 9.07 -24.02
N PRO A 50 -5.31 7.79 -23.84
CA PRO A 50 -6.27 6.69 -24.05
C PRO A 50 -7.51 6.77 -23.14
N ASP A 51 -7.36 7.44 -22.00
CA ASP A 51 -8.45 7.76 -21.06
C ASP A 51 -9.01 9.18 -21.27
N GLY A 52 -8.58 9.83 -22.34
CA GLY A 52 -8.87 11.23 -22.64
C GLY A 52 -10.33 11.44 -22.98
N TYR A 53 -10.95 12.35 -22.25
CA TYR A 53 -12.27 12.88 -22.57
C TYR A 53 -12.21 13.68 -23.88
N GLY A 54 -13.15 13.42 -24.81
CA GLY A 54 -13.33 14.27 -25.99
C GLY A 54 -12.44 13.94 -27.18
N LEU A 55 -12.04 12.67 -27.35
CA LEU A 55 -11.48 12.16 -28.61
C LEU A 55 -12.48 12.31 -29.78
N ASP A 56 -13.78 12.15 -29.50
CA ASP A 56 -14.83 12.34 -30.50
C ASP A 56 -14.82 13.77 -31.06
N GLY A 57 -14.61 13.88 -32.37
CA GLY A 57 -14.53 15.18 -33.05
C GLY A 57 -13.25 15.96 -32.77
N LEU A 58 -12.19 15.31 -32.26
CA LEU A 58 -10.88 15.94 -32.10
C LEU A 58 -10.23 16.18 -33.47
N THR A 59 -10.08 17.44 -33.87
CA THR A 59 -9.32 17.80 -35.08
C THR A 59 -7.86 18.10 -34.74
N PRO A 60 -6.92 18.04 -35.72
CA PRO A 60 -5.52 18.40 -35.48
C PRO A 60 -5.35 19.83 -34.95
N GLU A 61 -6.17 20.79 -35.40
CA GLU A 61 -6.15 22.18 -34.91
C GLU A 61 -6.50 22.23 -33.42
N LYS A 62 -7.62 21.60 -33.03
CA LYS A 62 -8.06 21.54 -31.62
C LYS A 62 -7.02 20.82 -30.75
N GLY A 63 -6.40 19.75 -31.27
CA GLY A 63 -5.29 19.08 -30.59
C GLY A 63 -4.09 20.00 -30.34
N ARG A 64 -3.69 20.81 -31.32
CA ARG A 64 -2.60 21.79 -31.16
C ARG A 64 -2.96 22.92 -30.19
N GLU A 65 -4.21 23.38 -30.19
CA GLU A 65 -4.70 24.36 -29.20
C GLU A 65 -4.62 23.82 -27.77
N LEU A 66 -5.05 22.58 -27.54
CA LEU A 66 -4.97 21.92 -26.23
C LEU A 66 -3.52 21.72 -25.80
N ILE A 67 -2.62 21.31 -26.70
CA ILE A 67 -1.18 21.23 -26.44
C ILE A 67 -0.62 22.57 -25.96
N ALA A 68 -0.87 23.65 -26.70
CA ALA A 68 -0.39 24.98 -26.35
C ALA A 68 -0.92 25.43 -24.97
N ARG A 69 -2.17 25.10 -24.67
CA ARG A 69 -2.78 25.37 -23.37
C ARG A 69 -2.16 24.58 -22.22
N MET A 70 -1.86 23.30 -22.42
CA MET A 70 -1.19 22.48 -21.40
C MET A 70 0.25 22.93 -21.15
N GLN A 71 0.95 23.34 -22.21
CA GLN A 71 2.27 23.97 -22.06
C GLN A 71 2.16 25.28 -21.27
N GLU A 72 1.14 26.10 -21.51
CA GLU A 72 0.87 27.30 -20.72
C GLU A 72 0.60 26.98 -19.25
N TRP A 73 -0.26 26.00 -18.98
CA TRP A 73 -0.53 25.48 -17.65
C TRP A 73 0.77 25.13 -16.92
N ASN A 74 1.63 24.32 -17.54
CA ASN A 74 2.89 23.90 -16.96
C ASN A 74 3.79 25.11 -16.65
N ARG A 75 3.93 26.07 -17.58
CA ARG A 75 4.71 27.30 -17.33
C ARG A 75 4.20 28.05 -16.10
N LYS A 76 2.89 28.20 -15.95
CA LYS A 76 2.29 28.92 -14.83
C LYS A 76 2.40 28.16 -13.50
N VAL A 77 2.23 26.84 -13.51
CA VAL A 77 2.41 25.97 -12.33
C VAL A 77 3.84 26.08 -11.79
N TYR A 78 4.84 25.98 -12.67
CA TYR A 78 6.24 26.14 -12.26
C TYR A 78 6.56 27.57 -11.81
N ALA A 79 6.01 28.60 -12.47
CA ALA A 79 6.16 29.99 -12.03
C ALA A 79 5.53 30.26 -10.66
N ALA A 80 4.54 29.47 -10.25
CA ALA A 80 3.93 29.55 -8.92
C ALA A 80 4.76 28.85 -7.83
N GLY A 81 5.86 28.15 -8.16
CA GLY A 81 6.78 27.53 -7.19
C GLY A 81 6.63 26.02 -7.02
N VAL A 82 5.75 25.37 -7.80
CA VAL A 82 5.65 23.90 -7.82
C VAL A 82 6.91 23.32 -8.45
N ARG A 83 7.49 22.24 -7.88
CA ARG A 83 8.69 21.58 -8.41
C ARG A 83 8.36 20.39 -9.31
N PHE A 84 7.33 19.64 -8.94
CA PHE A 84 6.90 18.42 -9.63
C PHE A 84 5.43 18.54 -10.04
N ASN A 85 5.14 18.41 -11.33
CA ASN A 85 3.77 18.48 -11.84
C ASN A 85 3.44 17.17 -12.57
N PHE A 86 2.49 16.41 -12.03
CA PHE A 86 2.20 15.04 -12.45
C PHE A 86 0.77 14.98 -13.01
N PRO A 87 0.61 14.81 -14.34
CA PRO A 87 -0.68 14.53 -14.92
C PRO A 87 -1.07 13.07 -14.67
N TYR A 88 -2.33 12.78 -14.93
CA TYR A 88 -2.90 11.44 -14.88
C TYR A 88 -2.51 10.62 -16.12
N ILE A 89 -2.11 9.36 -15.89
CA ILE A 89 -2.07 8.29 -16.90
C ILE A 89 -2.58 6.99 -16.31
N CYS A 90 -3.13 6.10 -17.14
CA CYS A 90 -3.44 4.73 -16.77
C CYS A 90 -2.62 3.77 -17.63
N ASN A 91 -2.22 2.63 -17.06
CA ASN A 91 -1.50 1.59 -17.78
C ASN A 91 -2.42 0.66 -18.57
N CYS A 92 -3.73 0.69 -18.34
CA CYS A 92 -4.66 -0.28 -18.92
C CYS A 92 -5.91 0.35 -19.53
N HIS A 93 -6.42 1.47 -19.07
CA HIS A 93 -7.71 1.97 -19.57
C HIS A 93 -7.67 2.44 -21.03
N ILE A 94 -8.77 2.20 -21.72
CA ILE A 94 -9.09 2.70 -23.06
C ILE A 94 -10.57 3.03 -23.10
N TYR A 95 -10.89 4.28 -23.43
CA TYR A 95 -12.27 4.70 -23.65
C TYR A 95 -12.67 4.64 -25.11
N GLY A 96 -13.89 4.16 -25.36
CA GLY A 96 -14.52 4.21 -26.67
C GLY A 96 -15.40 3.01 -26.94
N ARG A 97 -16.04 3.02 -28.11
CA ARG A 97 -16.90 1.92 -28.56
C ARG A 97 -16.47 1.43 -29.94
N PRO A 98 -16.15 0.14 -30.08
CA PRO A 98 -15.89 -0.49 -31.38
C PRO A 98 -17.02 -0.35 -32.39
N ASP A 99 -18.27 -0.50 -31.95
CA ASP A 99 -19.44 -0.59 -32.81
C ASP A 99 -19.94 0.76 -33.30
N THR A 100 -19.83 1.80 -32.47
CA THR A 100 -20.16 3.19 -32.86
C THR A 100 -18.95 3.99 -33.31
N ARG A 101 -17.75 3.39 -33.31
CA ARG A 101 -16.47 4.04 -33.67
C ARG A 101 -16.21 5.35 -32.90
N THR A 102 -16.49 5.37 -31.60
CA THR A 102 -16.24 6.52 -30.72
C THR A 102 -15.01 6.32 -29.84
N GLY A 103 -14.49 7.39 -29.24
CA GLY A 103 -13.32 7.38 -28.37
C GLY A 103 -12.04 7.01 -29.13
N MET A 104 -11.31 6.01 -28.63
CA MET A 104 -10.09 5.51 -29.27
C MET A 104 -10.32 5.06 -30.73
N TRP A 105 -11.49 4.50 -31.04
CA TRP A 105 -11.83 4.09 -32.41
C TRP A 105 -12.05 5.26 -33.35
N TYR A 106 -12.61 6.37 -32.85
CA TYR A 106 -12.69 7.61 -33.62
C TYR A 106 -11.28 8.11 -33.97
N LEU A 107 -10.39 8.18 -32.98
CA LEU A 107 -8.99 8.58 -33.19
C LEU A 107 -8.28 7.62 -34.14
N TYR A 108 -8.52 6.32 -34.02
CA TYR A 108 -7.93 5.31 -34.90
C TYR A 108 -8.36 5.49 -36.35
N ASP A 109 -9.64 5.80 -36.60
CA ASP A 109 -10.15 6.06 -37.96
C ASP A 109 -9.55 7.33 -38.59
N HIS A 110 -9.24 8.34 -37.78
CA HIS A 110 -8.69 9.62 -38.22
C HIS A 110 -7.18 9.75 -37.96
N TRP A 111 -6.49 8.64 -37.68
CA TRP A 111 -5.11 8.67 -37.16
C TRP A 111 -4.14 9.44 -38.06
N ASP A 112 -4.24 9.26 -39.37
CA ASP A 112 -3.33 9.88 -40.35
C ASP A 112 -3.41 11.41 -40.31
N GLU A 113 -4.54 11.98 -39.89
CA GLU A 113 -4.73 13.42 -39.70
C GLU A 113 -3.90 13.95 -38.51
N HIS A 114 -3.63 13.10 -37.52
CA HIS A 114 -2.90 13.42 -36.30
C HIS A 114 -1.47 12.86 -36.26
N ALA A 115 -1.01 12.19 -37.32
CA ALA A 115 0.23 11.43 -37.31
C ALA A 115 1.48 12.29 -37.06
N ASP A 116 1.44 13.60 -37.36
CA ASP A 116 2.49 14.57 -37.01
C ASP A 116 2.60 14.82 -35.50
N ILE A 117 1.53 14.55 -34.75
CA ILE A 117 1.44 14.73 -33.30
C ILE A 117 1.70 13.40 -32.57
N ILE A 118 0.98 12.34 -32.94
CA ILE A 118 0.94 11.05 -32.21
C ILE A 118 1.75 9.92 -32.86
N GLY A 119 2.40 10.20 -33.98
CA GLY A 119 3.22 9.25 -34.72
C GLY A 119 2.42 8.32 -35.64
N PRO A 120 3.03 7.24 -36.17
CA PRO A 120 2.40 6.39 -37.19
C PRO A 120 1.28 5.51 -36.63
N LYS A 121 0.27 5.23 -37.46
CA LYS A 121 -0.89 4.41 -37.10
C LYS A 121 -0.48 2.98 -36.72
N PRO A 122 -0.96 2.44 -35.58
CA PRO A 122 -0.77 1.03 -35.25
C PRO A 122 -1.36 0.12 -36.34
N PRO A 123 -0.76 -1.03 -36.63
CA PRO A 123 -1.17 -1.88 -37.76
C PRO A 123 -2.42 -2.72 -37.48
N VAL A 124 -2.91 -2.75 -36.24
CA VAL A 124 -4.07 -3.54 -35.81
C VAL A 124 -5.04 -2.68 -35.02
N GLU A 125 -6.32 -3.02 -35.13
CA GLU A 125 -7.41 -2.31 -34.44
C GLU A 125 -7.25 -2.37 -32.90
N PRO A 126 -7.74 -1.35 -32.17
CA PRO A 126 -7.62 -1.26 -30.73
C PRO A 126 -8.10 -2.51 -29.97
N GLU A 127 -9.14 -3.23 -30.43
CA GLU A 127 -9.67 -4.45 -29.80
C GLU A 127 -8.61 -5.54 -29.65
N GLN A 128 -7.57 -5.53 -30.49
CA GLN A 128 -6.48 -6.50 -30.43
C GLN A 128 -5.44 -6.17 -29.36
N TRP A 129 -5.50 -4.98 -28.75
CA TRP A 129 -4.55 -4.55 -27.72
C TRP A 129 -4.96 -5.04 -26.31
N MET A 130 -6.17 -5.60 -26.17
CA MET A 130 -6.83 -5.80 -24.88
C MET A 130 -6.30 -6.98 -24.07
N GLN A 131 -6.43 -6.87 -22.76
CA GLN A 131 -6.37 -7.95 -21.79
C GLN A 131 -7.49 -8.95 -22.08
N ARG A 132 -7.23 -10.23 -21.76
CA ARG A 132 -8.13 -11.34 -22.05
C ARG A 132 -8.39 -12.18 -20.82
N GLU A 133 -9.63 -12.62 -20.70
CA GLU A 133 -10.06 -13.68 -19.81
C GLU A 133 -9.48 -15.04 -20.25
N PRO A 134 -9.52 -16.08 -19.40
CA PRO A 134 -9.07 -17.43 -19.77
C PRO A 134 -9.79 -18.03 -20.98
N ASP A 135 -11.05 -17.61 -21.24
CA ASP A 135 -11.83 -18.04 -22.40
C ASP A 135 -11.55 -17.22 -23.68
N GLY A 136 -10.62 -16.27 -23.62
CA GLY A 136 -10.22 -15.42 -24.73
C GLY A 136 -11.11 -14.19 -24.97
N LYS A 137 -12.17 -13.98 -24.18
CA LYS A 137 -12.97 -12.74 -24.23
C LYS A 137 -12.19 -11.55 -23.66
N PRO A 138 -12.56 -10.31 -23.99
CA PRO A 138 -12.01 -9.13 -23.31
C PRO A 138 -12.15 -9.23 -21.79
N HIS A 139 -11.08 -8.86 -21.10
CA HIS A 139 -11.06 -8.71 -19.64
C HIS A 139 -11.57 -7.34 -19.22
N HIS A 140 -12.21 -7.27 -18.05
CA HIS A 140 -12.68 -6.04 -17.45
C HIS A 140 -12.44 -6.05 -15.92
N ASN A 141 -11.74 -5.05 -15.41
CA ASN A 141 -11.66 -4.72 -13.99
C ASN A 141 -12.78 -3.77 -13.57
N TYR A 142 -13.17 -2.85 -14.44
CA TYR A 142 -14.33 -1.97 -14.27
C TYR A 142 -15.54 -2.45 -15.06
N PRO A 143 -16.77 -2.07 -14.68
CA PRO A 143 -17.95 -2.43 -15.44
C PRO A 143 -17.82 -1.96 -16.89
N TYR A 144 -17.98 -2.90 -17.84
CA TYR A 144 -18.01 -2.61 -19.26
C TYR A 144 -19.10 -1.58 -19.59
N ARG A 145 -20.25 -1.65 -18.89
CA ARG A 145 -21.34 -0.67 -18.95
C ARG A 145 -21.25 0.28 -17.75
N TRP A 146 -20.31 1.21 -17.82
CA TRP A 146 -20.08 2.17 -16.73
C TRP A 146 -21.33 3.03 -16.46
N LEU A 147 -21.45 3.61 -15.26
CA LEU A 147 -22.66 4.33 -14.79
C LEU A 147 -23.00 5.61 -15.59
N LEU A 148 -22.20 5.99 -16.59
CA LEU A 148 -22.42 7.14 -17.47
C LEU A 148 -22.92 6.66 -18.84
N PRO A 149 -23.98 7.26 -19.42
CA PRO A 149 -24.49 6.86 -20.73
C PRO A 149 -23.36 6.91 -21.78
N ASP A 150 -23.33 5.92 -22.67
CA ASP A 150 -22.42 5.83 -23.83
C ASP A 150 -20.93 5.58 -23.54
N ARG A 151 -20.56 5.21 -22.30
CA ARG A 151 -19.18 4.90 -21.92
C ARG A 151 -18.92 3.40 -21.77
N TYR A 152 -17.94 2.92 -22.53
CA TYR A 152 -17.42 1.57 -22.42
C TYR A 152 -15.92 1.63 -22.15
N GLU A 153 -15.50 0.86 -21.16
CA GLU A 153 -14.14 0.81 -20.66
C GLU A 153 -13.55 -0.55 -21.02
N LEU A 154 -12.46 -0.49 -21.77
CA LEU A 154 -11.69 -1.64 -22.23
C LEU A 154 -10.26 -1.50 -21.71
N GLU A 155 -9.57 -2.63 -21.60
CA GLU A 155 -8.33 -2.68 -20.84
C GLU A 155 -7.17 -3.21 -21.68
N GLY A 156 -6.24 -2.35 -22.08
CA GLY A 156 -5.01 -2.69 -22.77
C GLY A 156 -4.09 -3.59 -21.95
N CYS A 157 -3.41 -4.52 -22.63
CA CYS A 157 -2.47 -5.47 -22.06
C CYS A 157 -1.05 -4.91 -22.15
N VAL A 158 -0.37 -4.69 -21.01
CA VAL A 158 1.01 -4.15 -20.98
C VAL A 158 2.07 -5.06 -21.62
N ASN A 159 1.74 -6.32 -21.88
CA ASN A 159 2.59 -7.27 -22.63
C ASN A 159 2.26 -7.32 -24.13
N ASN A 160 1.19 -6.65 -24.56
CA ASN A 160 0.86 -6.52 -25.98
C ASN A 160 1.73 -5.42 -26.61
N PRO A 161 2.49 -5.72 -27.68
CA PRO A 161 3.44 -4.76 -28.26
C PRO A 161 2.78 -3.49 -28.79
N HIS A 162 1.53 -3.56 -29.27
CA HIS A 162 0.83 -2.39 -29.80
C HIS A 162 0.39 -1.44 -28.69
N TRP A 163 -0.07 -1.99 -27.56
CA TRP A 163 -0.41 -1.19 -26.39
C TRP A 163 0.83 -0.59 -25.71
N ASP A 164 1.88 -1.39 -25.54
CA ASP A 164 3.13 -0.94 -24.95
C ASP A 164 3.75 0.22 -25.77
N GLU A 165 3.73 0.12 -27.10
CA GLU A 165 4.18 1.20 -27.97
C GLU A 165 3.37 2.47 -27.79
N TRP A 166 2.03 2.36 -27.70
CA TRP A 166 1.15 3.50 -27.44
C TRP A 166 1.46 4.19 -26.11
N LEU A 167 1.57 3.42 -25.01
CA LEU A 167 1.92 3.97 -23.70
C LEU A 167 3.28 4.67 -23.70
N GLN A 168 4.28 4.10 -24.38
CA GLN A 168 5.59 4.75 -24.51
C GLN A 168 5.52 6.07 -25.30
N ARG A 169 4.65 6.18 -26.29
CA ARG A 169 4.42 7.44 -27.02
C ARG A 169 3.72 8.47 -26.13
N SER A 170 2.69 8.06 -25.41
CA SER A 170 2.01 8.90 -24.41
C SER A 170 2.99 9.44 -23.38
N ALA A 171 3.92 8.62 -22.89
CA ALA A 171 4.99 9.04 -21.98
C ALA A 171 5.83 10.20 -22.56
N ARG A 172 6.37 10.00 -23.77
CA ARG A 172 7.20 11.03 -24.44
C ARG A 172 6.40 12.30 -24.73
N PHE A 173 5.11 12.15 -24.99
CA PHE A 173 4.20 13.27 -25.18
C PHE A 173 4.05 14.11 -23.90
N LEU A 174 3.94 13.49 -22.72
CA LEU A 174 3.91 14.23 -21.44
C LEU A 174 5.16 15.10 -21.23
N VAL A 175 6.34 14.58 -21.56
CA VAL A 175 7.59 15.37 -21.50
C VAL A 175 7.55 16.56 -22.47
N LYS A 176 7.02 16.38 -23.68
CA LYS A 176 6.84 17.46 -24.67
C LYS A 176 5.86 18.55 -24.19
N LEU A 177 4.88 18.19 -23.37
CA LEU A 177 3.97 19.14 -22.74
C LEU A 177 4.64 19.92 -21.59
N GLY A 178 5.79 19.47 -21.10
CA GLY A 178 6.56 20.10 -20.05
C GLY A 178 6.39 19.48 -18.67
N TYR A 179 5.78 18.30 -18.56
CA TYR A 179 5.68 17.57 -17.29
C TYR A 179 7.00 16.87 -16.94
N ASN A 180 7.27 16.75 -15.64
CA ASN A 180 8.46 16.11 -15.07
C ASN A 180 8.15 14.93 -14.14
N GLY A 181 6.94 14.42 -14.24
CA GLY A 181 6.55 13.14 -13.68
C GLY A 181 5.12 12.81 -14.04
N THR A 182 4.59 11.69 -13.55
CA THR A 182 3.22 11.26 -13.82
C THR A 182 2.66 10.42 -12.68
N PHE A 183 1.37 10.60 -12.41
CA PHE A 183 0.60 9.71 -11.57
C PHE A 183 0.01 8.60 -12.44
N ILE A 184 0.39 7.35 -12.17
CA ILE A 184 -0.11 6.18 -12.92
C ILE A 184 -1.26 5.57 -12.11
N ASP A 185 -2.49 5.93 -12.44
CA ASP A 185 -3.67 5.38 -11.77
C ASP A 185 -4.03 3.99 -12.30
N ASN A 186 -4.88 3.28 -11.57
CA ASN A 186 -5.49 2.01 -11.96
C ASN A 186 -4.45 0.98 -12.43
N ASN A 187 -3.21 1.09 -11.93
CA ASN A 187 -2.02 0.38 -12.36
C ASN A 187 -2.16 -1.15 -12.16
N ILE A 188 -2.94 -1.78 -13.05
CA ILE A 188 -3.56 -3.10 -12.89
C ILE A 188 -3.22 -3.95 -14.11
N HIS A 189 -3.00 -5.24 -13.87
CA HIS A 189 -2.83 -6.22 -14.93
C HIS A 189 -3.39 -7.57 -14.49
N HIS A 190 -4.29 -8.13 -15.28
CA HIS A 190 -4.91 -9.44 -15.08
C HIS A 190 -5.29 -10.02 -16.44
N CYS A 191 -4.37 -10.78 -17.05
CA CYS A 191 -4.53 -11.15 -18.47
C CYS A 191 -3.99 -12.55 -18.77
N TYR A 192 -4.75 -13.28 -19.60
CA TYR A 192 -4.46 -14.63 -20.08
C TYR A 192 -4.24 -14.70 -21.60
N CYS A 193 -3.97 -13.56 -22.27
CA CYS A 193 -3.74 -13.55 -23.72
C CYS A 193 -2.43 -14.24 -24.10
N GLU A 194 -2.26 -14.54 -25.39
CA GLU A 194 -1.05 -15.23 -25.89
C GLU A 194 0.26 -14.47 -25.61
N HIS A 195 0.23 -13.14 -25.55
CA HIS A 195 1.39 -12.33 -25.19
C HIS A 195 1.76 -12.52 -23.72
N CYS A 196 0.76 -12.56 -22.84
CA CYS A 196 0.96 -12.85 -21.42
C CYS A 196 1.44 -14.27 -21.21
N GLN A 197 0.91 -15.25 -21.95
CA GLN A 197 1.38 -16.64 -21.85
C GLN A 197 2.86 -16.77 -22.26
N ARG A 198 3.31 -16.08 -23.32
CA ARG A 198 4.73 -16.03 -23.69
C ARG A 198 5.57 -15.30 -22.64
N ALA A 199 5.10 -14.16 -22.16
CA ALA A 199 5.79 -13.39 -21.12
C ALA A 199 5.86 -14.15 -19.78
N PHE A 200 4.89 -15.02 -19.49
CA PHE A 200 4.92 -15.90 -18.32
C PHE A 200 6.06 -16.91 -18.41
N HIS A 201 6.28 -17.51 -19.58
CA HIS A 201 7.45 -18.37 -19.80
C HIS A 201 8.76 -17.62 -19.58
N THR A 202 8.88 -16.39 -20.11
CA THR A 202 10.04 -15.53 -19.84
C THR A 202 10.21 -15.24 -18.35
N TYR A 203 9.12 -14.91 -17.64
CA TYR A 203 9.15 -14.68 -16.19
C TYR A 203 9.69 -15.90 -15.44
N LEU A 204 9.21 -17.11 -15.75
CA LEU A 204 9.68 -18.34 -15.13
C LEU A 204 11.16 -18.61 -15.43
N GLU A 205 11.61 -18.28 -16.64
CA GLU A 205 13.01 -18.42 -17.05
C GLU A 205 13.96 -17.43 -16.38
N GLU A 206 13.52 -16.18 -16.19
CA GLU A 206 14.29 -15.14 -15.50
C GLU A 206 14.30 -15.32 -13.98
N THR A 207 13.23 -15.88 -13.41
CA THR A 207 13.03 -15.95 -11.95
C THR A 207 13.67 -17.19 -11.33
N TYR A 208 13.67 -18.30 -12.06
CA TYR A 208 14.07 -19.61 -11.52
C TYR A 208 15.11 -20.28 -12.41
N THR A 209 16.13 -20.87 -11.80
CA THR A 209 17.03 -21.82 -12.48
C THR A 209 16.28 -23.08 -12.95
N PRO A 210 16.82 -23.85 -13.91
CA PRO A 210 16.22 -25.12 -14.32
C PRO A 210 15.96 -26.09 -13.14
N GLU A 211 16.87 -26.16 -12.18
CA GLU A 211 16.76 -26.98 -10.97
C GLU A 211 15.64 -26.50 -10.06
N GLU A 212 15.53 -25.18 -9.86
CA GLU A 212 14.43 -24.58 -9.08
C GLU A 212 13.08 -24.80 -9.77
N ARG A 213 13.00 -24.69 -11.10
CA ARG A 213 11.77 -25.00 -11.86
C ARG A 213 11.36 -26.45 -11.70
N LEU A 214 12.31 -27.39 -11.80
CA LEU A 214 12.05 -28.80 -11.55
C LEU A 214 11.52 -29.04 -10.13
N ALA A 215 12.13 -28.40 -9.12
CA ALA A 215 11.71 -28.53 -7.72
C ALA A 215 10.33 -27.89 -7.44
N ARG A 216 10.01 -26.78 -8.12
CA ARG A 216 8.80 -25.97 -7.92
C ARG A 216 7.59 -26.47 -8.70
N PHE A 217 7.79 -26.88 -9.95
CA PHE A 217 6.71 -27.21 -10.90
C PHE A 217 6.74 -28.67 -11.36
N GLY A 218 7.75 -29.45 -10.96
CA GLY A 218 7.92 -30.82 -11.43
C GLY A 218 8.49 -30.95 -12.85
N THR A 219 8.88 -29.82 -13.47
CA THR A 219 9.50 -29.78 -14.80
C THR A 219 10.48 -28.61 -14.89
N ALA A 220 11.60 -28.80 -15.59
CA ALA A 220 12.53 -27.71 -15.93
C ALA A 220 12.09 -26.96 -17.20
N ASP A 221 11.26 -27.60 -18.04
CA ASP A 221 10.71 -27.07 -19.29
C ASP A 221 9.44 -26.27 -19.02
N VAL A 222 9.44 -25.02 -19.47
CA VAL A 222 8.33 -24.07 -19.29
C VAL A 222 7.23 -24.22 -20.34
N SER A 223 7.47 -24.90 -21.47
CA SER A 223 6.51 -24.92 -22.59
C SER A 223 5.16 -25.55 -22.23
N GLY A 224 5.14 -26.44 -21.24
CA GLY A 224 3.93 -27.08 -20.71
C GLY A 224 3.26 -26.33 -19.55
N LEU A 225 3.87 -25.25 -19.05
CA LEU A 225 3.34 -24.46 -17.93
C LEU A 225 2.44 -23.34 -18.46
N ALA A 226 1.23 -23.23 -17.93
CA ALA A 226 0.25 -22.20 -18.29
C ALA A 226 -0.10 -21.33 -17.08
N LEU A 227 -0.60 -20.12 -17.36
CA LEU A 227 -1.22 -19.28 -16.33
C LEU A 227 -2.36 -20.04 -15.66
N GLU A 228 -2.36 -20.06 -14.32
CA GLU A 228 -3.29 -20.83 -13.51
C GLU A 228 -4.57 -20.04 -13.20
N THR A 229 -5.71 -20.73 -13.17
CA THR A 229 -7.02 -20.14 -12.86
C THR A 229 -7.63 -20.69 -11.58
N ARG A 230 -7.20 -21.88 -11.13
CA ARG A 230 -7.62 -22.45 -9.84
C ARG A 230 -7.13 -21.58 -8.69
N GLY A 231 -7.87 -21.59 -7.58
CA GLY A 231 -7.62 -20.69 -6.44
C GLY A 231 -8.15 -19.26 -6.63
N ASN A 232 -8.45 -18.84 -7.86
CA ASN A 232 -9.04 -17.53 -8.13
C ASN A 232 -10.52 -17.49 -7.71
N LYS A 233 -10.80 -16.89 -6.55
CA LYS A 233 -12.14 -16.77 -5.96
C LYS A 233 -13.12 -16.05 -6.87
N VAL A 234 -12.67 -15.05 -7.65
CA VAL A 234 -13.52 -14.28 -8.57
C VAL A 234 -13.98 -15.15 -9.74
N LEU A 235 -13.05 -15.83 -10.40
CA LEU A 235 -13.38 -16.74 -11.52
C LEU A 235 -14.29 -17.87 -11.04
N TRP A 236 -13.94 -18.52 -9.92
CA TRP A 236 -14.73 -19.60 -9.35
C TRP A 236 -16.16 -19.17 -9.00
N ALA A 237 -16.34 -18.01 -8.35
CA ALA A 237 -17.66 -17.53 -7.93
C ALA A 237 -18.54 -17.17 -9.13
N ARG A 238 -17.98 -16.58 -10.18
CA ARG A 238 -18.70 -16.22 -11.41
C ARG A 238 -19.30 -17.41 -12.13
N ASP A 239 -18.70 -18.59 -11.98
CA ASP A 239 -19.20 -19.84 -12.56
C ASP A 239 -20.32 -20.48 -11.73
N GLN A 240 -20.62 -19.96 -10.52
CA GLN A 240 -21.68 -20.49 -9.66
C GLN A 240 -23.01 -19.77 -9.90
N ARG A 241 -24.04 -20.53 -10.33
CA ARG A 241 -25.39 -19.98 -10.52
C ARG A 241 -25.95 -19.32 -9.24
N GLU A 242 -25.77 -19.97 -8.10
CA GLU A 242 -26.26 -19.46 -6.80
C GLU A 242 -25.64 -18.10 -6.45
N TYR A 243 -24.37 -17.87 -6.78
CA TYR A 243 -23.72 -16.59 -6.55
C TYR A 243 -24.39 -15.47 -7.36
N LEU A 244 -24.67 -15.71 -8.64
CA LEU A 244 -25.36 -14.76 -9.52
C LEU A 244 -26.82 -14.52 -9.06
N GLU A 245 -27.51 -15.58 -8.61
CA GLU A 245 -28.86 -15.47 -8.04
C GLU A 245 -28.88 -14.60 -6.77
N ARG A 246 -27.91 -14.75 -5.88
CA ARG A 246 -27.75 -13.91 -4.68
C ARG A 246 -27.47 -12.45 -5.05
N ALA A 247 -26.56 -12.21 -5.99
CA ALA A 247 -26.22 -10.86 -6.45
C ALA A 247 -27.41 -10.15 -7.13
N LYS A 248 -28.18 -10.88 -7.95
CA LYS A 248 -29.44 -10.37 -8.53
C LYS A 248 -30.47 -10.09 -7.43
N ALA A 249 -30.64 -10.98 -6.46
CA ALA A 249 -31.63 -10.82 -5.40
C ALA A 249 -31.32 -9.63 -4.48
N SER A 250 -30.04 -9.30 -4.26
CA SER A 250 -29.65 -8.17 -3.40
C SER A 250 -29.98 -6.81 -4.02
N ASP A 251 -29.79 -6.67 -5.35
CA ASP A 251 -30.08 -5.45 -6.09
C ASP A 251 -30.36 -5.76 -7.58
N PRO A 252 -31.61 -6.08 -7.95
CA PRO A 252 -31.95 -6.51 -9.30
C PRO A 252 -31.71 -5.43 -10.37
N GLU A 253 -31.91 -4.16 -10.03
CA GLU A 253 -31.75 -3.03 -10.95
C GLU A 253 -30.28 -2.81 -11.26
N HIS A 254 -29.44 -2.78 -10.22
CA HIS A 254 -27.99 -2.64 -10.40
C HIS A 254 -27.39 -3.84 -11.12
N PHE A 255 -27.84 -5.06 -10.80
CA PHE A 255 -27.44 -6.28 -11.51
C PHE A 255 -27.74 -6.17 -13.01
N ALA A 256 -28.98 -5.85 -13.38
CA ALA A 256 -29.37 -5.72 -14.78
C ALA A 256 -28.58 -4.64 -15.51
N LYS A 257 -28.25 -3.53 -14.82
CA LYS A 257 -27.43 -2.45 -15.36
C LYS A 257 -26.01 -2.91 -15.70
N LEU A 258 -25.34 -3.59 -14.77
CA LEU A 258 -23.96 -4.04 -14.97
C LEU A 258 -23.88 -5.16 -16.02
N MET A 259 -24.76 -6.15 -15.89
CA MET A 259 -24.78 -7.35 -16.72
C MET A 259 -25.42 -7.15 -18.11
N GLY A 260 -26.13 -6.03 -18.32
CA GLY A 260 -26.89 -5.74 -19.53
C GLY A 260 -28.20 -6.54 -19.67
N THR A 261 -28.48 -7.44 -18.72
CA THR A 261 -29.69 -8.26 -18.66
C THR A 261 -29.91 -8.72 -17.23
N ASP A 262 -31.16 -8.98 -16.86
CA ASP A 262 -31.50 -9.65 -15.60
C ASP A 262 -31.61 -11.18 -15.78
N ASP A 263 -31.50 -11.70 -17.00
CA ASP A 263 -31.49 -13.13 -17.29
C ASP A 263 -30.10 -13.72 -17.01
N ILE A 264 -29.98 -14.51 -15.94
CA ILE A 264 -28.73 -15.16 -15.51
C ILE A 264 -28.18 -16.08 -16.59
N ASP A 265 -29.03 -16.68 -17.42
CA ASP A 265 -28.61 -17.59 -18.50
C ASP A 265 -28.07 -16.83 -19.72
N ARG A 266 -28.19 -15.49 -19.74
CA ARG A 266 -27.72 -14.62 -20.84
C ARG A 266 -26.69 -13.59 -20.41
N CYS A 267 -26.46 -13.42 -19.11
CA CYS A 267 -25.49 -12.44 -18.64
C CYS A 267 -24.06 -12.89 -18.96
N VAL A 268 -23.15 -11.91 -19.03
CA VAL A 268 -21.72 -12.14 -19.16
C VAL A 268 -21.07 -11.60 -17.90
N PRO A 269 -20.82 -12.44 -16.87
CA PRO A 269 -20.37 -11.96 -15.56
C PRO A 269 -19.10 -11.11 -15.60
N SER A 270 -18.16 -11.36 -16.53
CA SER A 270 -16.97 -10.51 -16.70
C SER A 270 -17.29 -9.06 -17.01
N GLU A 271 -18.39 -8.75 -17.69
CA GLU A 271 -18.75 -7.38 -18.06
C GLU A 271 -19.14 -6.52 -16.85
N ALA A 272 -19.42 -7.11 -15.69
CA ALA A 272 -19.58 -6.37 -14.44
C ALA A 272 -18.26 -5.85 -13.87
N GLY A 273 -17.13 -6.33 -14.39
CA GLY A 273 -15.79 -5.99 -13.92
C GLY A 273 -15.40 -6.71 -12.64
N ASN A 274 -14.11 -7.01 -12.47
CA ASN A 274 -13.59 -7.61 -11.24
C ASN A 274 -13.95 -6.80 -9.98
N GLY A 275 -14.03 -5.47 -10.06
CA GLY A 275 -14.39 -4.60 -8.94
C GLY A 275 -15.74 -4.94 -8.30
N PHE A 276 -16.73 -5.36 -9.09
CA PHE A 276 -18.03 -5.81 -8.57
C PHE A 276 -17.94 -7.12 -7.79
N HIS A 277 -17.01 -8.00 -8.18
CA HIS A 277 -16.86 -9.33 -7.61
C HIS A 277 -15.91 -9.38 -6.40
N TRP A 278 -15.02 -8.40 -6.24
CA TRP A 278 -14.11 -8.32 -5.09
C TRP A 278 -14.86 -8.26 -3.76
N GLY A 279 -14.31 -8.93 -2.74
CA GLY A 279 -14.97 -9.11 -1.45
C GLY A 279 -16.15 -10.07 -1.51
N ARG A 280 -17.12 -9.85 -2.41
CA ARG A 280 -18.32 -10.69 -2.57
C ARG A 280 -17.99 -12.15 -2.90
N SER A 281 -16.99 -12.36 -3.76
CA SER A 281 -16.51 -13.71 -4.10
C SER A 281 -15.84 -14.41 -2.90
N HIS A 282 -15.10 -13.67 -2.08
CA HIS A 282 -14.54 -14.18 -0.83
C HIS A 282 -15.66 -14.54 0.15
N ASP A 283 -16.60 -13.63 0.39
CA ASP A 283 -17.73 -13.85 1.30
C ASP A 283 -18.57 -15.06 0.87
N TYR A 284 -18.86 -15.18 -0.42
CA TYR A 284 -19.55 -16.33 -0.97
C TYR A 284 -18.77 -17.65 -0.80
N TRP A 285 -17.44 -17.62 -0.98
CA TRP A 285 -16.59 -18.79 -0.71
C TRP A 285 -16.67 -19.20 0.77
N VAL A 286 -16.54 -18.26 1.70
CA VAL A 286 -16.66 -18.56 3.14
C VAL A 286 -18.03 -19.14 3.48
N ASP A 287 -19.11 -18.55 2.95
CA ASP A 287 -20.46 -19.08 3.10
C ASP A 287 -20.61 -20.51 2.54
N SER A 288 -19.93 -20.82 1.43
CA SER A 288 -19.94 -22.15 0.84
C SER A 288 -19.24 -23.18 1.74
N LEU A 289 -18.15 -22.79 2.41
CA LEU A 289 -17.46 -23.65 3.38
C LEU A 289 -18.37 -23.95 4.58
N ARG A 290 -19.09 -22.96 5.10
CA ARG A 290 -20.04 -23.11 6.23
C ARG A 290 -21.20 -24.06 5.95
N LYS A 291 -21.49 -24.37 4.68
CA LYS A 291 -22.50 -25.40 4.34
C LYS A 291 -22.01 -26.83 4.59
N SER A 292 -20.70 -27.04 4.67
CA SER A 292 -20.07 -28.36 4.72
C SER A 292 -19.08 -28.55 5.88
N HIS A 293 -18.73 -27.48 6.58
CA HIS A 293 -17.74 -27.48 7.67
C HIS A 293 -18.30 -26.76 8.90
N SER A 294 -17.80 -27.12 10.08
CA SER A 294 -18.04 -26.39 11.33
C SER A 294 -17.30 -25.04 11.35
N GLU A 295 -17.75 -24.10 12.18
CA GLU A 295 -17.07 -22.79 12.30
C GLU A 295 -15.59 -22.91 12.72
N ALA A 296 -15.22 -23.92 13.51
CA ALA A 296 -13.83 -24.16 13.90
C ALA A 296 -12.97 -24.62 12.71
N GLU A 297 -13.53 -25.48 11.84
CA GLU A 297 -12.86 -25.91 10.60
C GLU A 297 -12.74 -24.75 9.62
N VAL A 298 -13.80 -23.95 9.44
CA VAL A 298 -13.76 -22.73 8.60
C VAL A 298 -12.71 -21.76 9.12
N ALA A 299 -12.66 -21.51 10.43
CA ALA A 299 -11.65 -20.66 11.03
C ALA A 299 -10.22 -21.18 10.77
N MET A 300 -10.00 -22.50 10.84
CA MET A 300 -8.71 -23.11 10.53
C MET A 300 -8.36 -22.96 9.04
N ILE A 301 -9.30 -23.24 8.12
CA ILE A 301 -9.13 -23.08 6.67
C ILE A 301 -8.69 -21.65 6.33
N LEU A 302 -9.34 -20.65 6.92
CA LEU A 302 -9.00 -19.24 6.72
C LEU A 302 -7.65 -18.87 7.34
N ARG A 303 -7.31 -19.48 8.47
CA ARG A 303 -6.04 -19.24 9.17
C ARG A 303 -4.85 -19.83 8.41
N THR A 304 -5.04 -20.97 7.72
CA THR A 304 -3.97 -21.65 6.96
C THR A 304 -3.98 -21.38 5.45
N GLY A 305 -4.90 -20.53 4.97
CA GLY A 305 -5.03 -20.26 3.53
C GLY A 305 -5.31 -21.53 2.71
N ASP A 306 -6.07 -22.48 3.25
CA ASP A 306 -6.45 -23.68 2.53
C ASP A 306 -7.50 -23.35 1.46
N VAL A 307 -7.10 -23.50 0.20
CA VAL A 307 -7.92 -23.22 -0.98
C VAL A 307 -8.14 -24.50 -1.82
N SER A 308 -8.04 -25.67 -1.20
CA SER A 308 -8.31 -26.97 -1.83
C SER A 308 -9.70 -27.03 -2.44
N SER A 309 -10.71 -26.43 -1.80
CA SER A 309 -12.08 -26.33 -2.34
C SER A 309 -12.18 -25.51 -3.64
N LEU A 310 -11.12 -24.77 -4.01
CA LEU A 310 -11.00 -23.99 -5.23
C LEU A 310 -10.06 -24.67 -6.26
N GLY A 311 -9.74 -25.95 -6.05
CA GLY A 311 -8.96 -26.78 -6.97
C GLY A 311 -7.44 -26.76 -6.76
N ILE A 312 -6.94 -26.12 -5.70
CA ILE A 312 -5.50 -26.09 -5.36
C ILE A 312 -5.20 -27.16 -4.31
N GLU A 313 -4.93 -28.38 -4.76
CA GLU A 313 -4.77 -29.58 -3.92
C GLU A 313 -3.30 -30.00 -3.73
N THR A 314 -2.40 -29.50 -4.57
CA THR A 314 -0.99 -29.89 -4.58
C THR A 314 -0.06 -28.68 -4.46
N PRO A 315 1.17 -28.88 -3.94
CA PRO A 315 2.18 -27.82 -3.90
C PRO A 315 2.49 -27.20 -5.27
N VAL A 316 2.50 -28.01 -6.34
CA VAL A 316 2.74 -27.55 -7.71
C VAL A 316 1.64 -26.61 -8.19
N GLN A 317 0.36 -26.98 -7.97
CA GLN A 317 -0.77 -26.11 -8.32
C GLN A 317 -0.72 -24.79 -7.54
N ARG A 318 -0.40 -24.86 -6.23
CA ARG A 318 -0.26 -23.66 -5.40
C ARG A 318 0.86 -22.75 -5.89
N CYS A 319 2.01 -23.32 -6.24
CA CYS A 319 3.11 -22.55 -6.82
C CYS A 319 2.70 -21.91 -8.15
N LEU A 320 2.05 -22.66 -9.05
CA LEU A 320 1.62 -22.14 -10.35
C LEU A 320 0.61 -20.99 -10.20
N TRP A 321 -0.30 -21.09 -9.23
CA TRP A 321 -1.22 -20.01 -8.89
C TRP A 321 -0.51 -18.78 -8.29
N ALA A 322 0.40 -18.99 -7.34
CA ALA A 322 1.20 -17.91 -6.77
C ALA A 322 2.05 -17.21 -7.85
N ASP A 323 2.66 -17.97 -8.75
CA ASP A 323 3.49 -17.45 -9.84
C ASP A 323 2.70 -16.74 -10.93
N THR A 324 1.44 -17.13 -11.16
CA THR A 324 0.53 -16.41 -12.06
C THR A 324 0.27 -15.00 -11.55
N GLN A 325 0.02 -14.83 -10.24
CA GLN A 325 -0.16 -13.53 -9.61
C GLN A 325 1.14 -12.69 -9.62
N LYS A 326 2.27 -13.31 -9.25
CA LYS A 326 3.58 -12.67 -9.28
C LYS A 326 3.97 -12.23 -10.69
N PHE A 327 3.62 -13.01 -11.71
CA PHE A 327 3.82 -12.67 -13.12
C PHE A 327 3.06 -11.41 -13.53
N TRP A 328 1.80 -11.25 -13.08
CA TRP A 328 1.07 -10.01 -13.38
C TRP A 328 1.78 -8.79 -12.80
N ALA A 329 2.28 -8.91 -11.56
CA ALA A 329 3.07 -7.85 -10.94
C ALA A 329 4.43 -7.62 -11.60
N TRP A 330 5.10 -8.69 -12.03
CA TRP A 330 6.32 -8.61 -12.82
C TRP A 330 6.09 -7.91 -14.17
N SER A 331 4.95 -8.14 -14.81
CA SER A 331 4.61 -7.52 -16.09
C SER A 331 4.46 -6.00 -15.94
N ILE A 332 3.79 -5.55 -14.88
CA ILE A 332 3.70 -4.13 -14.53
C ILE A 332 5.09 -3.55 -14.22
N ALA A 333 5.90 -4.23 -13.41
CA ALA A 333 7.25 -3.76 -13.08
C ALA A 333 8.15 -3.65 -14.32
N LYS A 334 8.10 -4.62 -15.23
CA LYS A 334 8.83 -4.56 -16.51
C LYS A 334 8.31 -3.45 -17.40
N TRP A 335 7.01 -3.18 -17.39
CA TRP A 335 6.43 -2.04 -18.09
C TRP A 335 6.92 -0.72 -17.50
N HIS A 336 6.92 -0.56 -16.17
CA HIS A 336 7.50 0.61 -15.49
C HIS A 336 8.95 0.86 -15.90
N ASP A 337 9.78 -0.18 -15.92
CA ASP A 337 11.17 -0.08 -16.38
C ASP A 337 11.28 0.36 -17.84
N ARG A 338 10.47 -0.20 -18.75
CA ARG A 338 10.44 0.24 -20.16
C ARG A 338 9.96 1.69 -20.29
N PHE A 339 8.93 2.06 -19.52
CA PHE A 339 8.35 3.39 -19.49
C PHE A 339 9.39 4.42 -19.02
N HIS A 340 10.09 4.13 -17.92
CA HIS A 340 11.18 4.96 -17.41
C HIS A 340 12.33 5.07 -18.40
N ARG A 341 12.79 3.96 -19.00
CA ARG A 341 13.85 3.96 -20.02
C ARG A 341 13.49 4.77 -21.26
N ALA A 342 12.22 4.74 -21.69
CA ALA A 342 11.73 5.54 -22.81
C ALA A 342 11.82 7.06 -22.55
N LEU A 343 11.84 7.47 -21.27
CA LEU A 343 11.90 8.87 -20.84
C LEU A 343 13.32 9.32 -20.49
N ASN A 344 14.21 8.41 -20.08
CA ASN A 344 15.56 8.75 -19.60
C ASN A 344 16.39 9.58 -20.61
N GLY A 345 16.21 9.36 -21.91
CA GLY A 345 16.89 10.14 -22.95
C GLY A 345 16.36 11.57 -23.16
N VAL A 346 15.20 11.91 -22.61
CA VAL A 346 14.52 13.20 -22.80
C VAL A 346 14.28 13.97 -21.50
N CYS A 347 14.01 13.28 -20.39
CA CYS A 347 13.84 13.83 -19.05
C CYS A 347 14.34 12.80 -18.03
N PRO A 348 15.64 12.81 -17.68
CA PRO A 348 16.23 11.85 -16.73
C PRO A 348 15.62 11.90 -15.33
N GLU A 349 15.10 13.07 -14.94
CA GLU A 349 14.49 13.32 -13.62
C GLU A 349 12.99 13.03 -13.60
N PHE A 350 12.44 12.34 -14.61
CA PHE A 350 11.01 12.09 -14.70
C PHE A 350 10.55 11.03 -13.69
N ILE A 351 9.68 11.43 -12.76
CA ILE A 351 9.23 10.56 -11.66
C ILE A 351 7.94 9.84 -12.05
N LEU A 352 7.85 8.53 -11.81
CA LEU A 352 6.56 7.83 -11.84
C LEU A 352 6.04 7.65 -10.42
N ASN A 353 4.74 7.80 -10.26
CA ASN A 353 4.03 7.61 -9.01
C ASN A 353 2.86 6.63 -9.22
N PRO A 354 3.11 5.31 -9.29
CA PRO A 354 2.08 4.32 -9.57
C PRO A 354 1.15 4.05 -8.38
N ASN A 355 -0.15 3.94 -8.68
CA ASN A 355 -1.20 3.69 -7.71
C ASN A 355 -1.27 2.21 -7.29
N TRP A 356 -0.88 1.95 -6.05
CA TRP A 356 -1.21 0.74 -5.33
C TRP A 356 -2.70 0.68 -4.99
N GLY A 357 -3.21 1.71 -4.34
CA GLY A 357 -4.56 1.82 -3.76
C GLY A 357 -4.51 1.65 -2.24
N ALA A 358 -5.62 1.25 -1.62
CA ALA A 358 -5.67 0.91 -0.19
C ALA A 358 -4.75 -0.22 0.25
N ILE A 359 -4.17 -0.08 1.44
CA ILE A 359 -3.33 -1.12 2.06
C ILE A 359 -3.71 -1.42 3.51
N THR A 360 -4.50 -0.60 4.21
CA THR A 360 -4.73 -0.73 5.66
C THR A 360 -5.63 -1.90 6.08
N GLY A 361 -6.18 -2.67 5.13
CA GLY A 361 -6.95 -3.89 5.38
C GLY A 361 -6.45 -5.15 4.62
N PHE A 362 -6.66 -6.33 5.21
CA PHE A 362 -6.49 -7.64 4.55
C PHE A 362 -7.25 -7.72 3.22
N ARG A 363 -8.50 -7.26 3.12
CA ARG A 363 -9.29 -7.34 1.87
C ARG A 363 -8.68 -6.48 0.79
N ASN A 364 -8.10 -5.35 1.18
CA ASN A 364 -7.36 -4.52 0.25
C ASN A 364 -6.11 -5.25 -0.24
N VAL A 365 -5.33 -5.85 0.65
CA VAL A 365 -4.15 -6.63 0.22
C VAL A 365 -4.53 -7.83 -0.66
N ASP A 366 -5.58 -8.56 -0.32
CA ASP A 366 -6.06 -9.74 -1.04
C ASP A 366 -6.58 -9.40 -2.45
N SER A 367 -7.20 -8.22 -2.66
CA SER A 367 -7.56 -7.80 -4.02
C SER A 367 -6.34 -7.37 -4.83
N ARG A 368 -5.34 -6.75 -4.19
CA ARG A 368 -4.17 -6.15 -4.86
C ARG A 368 -3.23 -7.17 -5.49
N ARG A 369 -3.07 -8.34 -4.86
CA ARG A 369 -2.32 -9.45 -5.49
C ARG A 369 -2.97 -9.94 -6.79
N LEU A 370 -4.31 -9.86 -6.89
CA LEU A 370 -5.06 -10.28 -8.08
C LEU A 370 -5.03 -9.23 -9.20
N GLU A 371 -4.74 -7.98 -8.85
CA GLU A 371 -4.54 -6.88 -9.80
C GLU A 371 -3.09 -6.77 -10.32
N GLY A 372 -2.20 -7.69 -9.93
CA GLY A 372 -0.79 -7.62 -10.30
C GLY A 372 -0.04 -6.50 -9.57
N LYS A 373 -0.38 -6.21 -8.32
CA LYS A 373 0.34 -5.18 -7.55
C LYS A 373 1.34 -5.82 -6.58
N ASN A 374 2.62 -5.45 -6.71
CA ASN A 374 3.65 -5.79 -5.73
C ASN A 374 4.64 -4.63 -5.50
N VAL A 375 4.65 -4.05 -4.30
CA VAL A 375 5.45 -2.87 -3.94
C VAL A 375 6.94 -3.15 -4.15
N ARG A 376 7.44 -4.31 -3.72
CA ARG A 376 8.85 -4.69 -3.86
C ARG A 376 9.26 -4.80 -5.33
N LEU A 377 8.42 -5.39 -6.17
CA LEU A 377 8.73 -5.49 -7.61
C LEU A 377 8.75 -4.12 -8.28
N TRP A 378 7.81 -3.24 -7.92
CA TRP A 378 7.72 -1.89 -8.48
C TRP A 378 8.89 -1.00 -8.04
N ALA A 379 9.29 -1.10 -6.77
CA ALA A 379 10.42 -0.36 -6.17
C ALA A 379 11.77 -0.59 -6.87
N ASN A 380 11.92 -1.65 -7.67
CA ASN A 380 13.12 -1.87 -8.48
C ASN A 380 13.34 -0.81 -9.58
N SER A 381 12.28 -0.11 -9.99
CA SER A 381 12.35 0.91 -11.04
C SER A 381 11.77 2.25 -10.63
N GLN A 382 11.09 2.32 -9.48
CA GLN A 382 10.33 3.48 -9.03
C GLN A 382 10.73 3.92 -7.63
N ASP A 383 10.77 5.24 -7.43
CA ASP A 383 11.13 5.84 -6.15
C ASP A 383 9.94 6.05 -5.23
N ILE A 384 8.74 6.22 -5.78
CA ILE A 384 7.54 6.58 -5.04
C ILE A 384 6.42 5.58 -5.37
N ILE A 385 5.67 5.16 -4.35
CA ILE A 385 4.48 4.32 -4.48
C ILE A 385 3.29 5.10 -3.93
N PHE A 386 2.24 5.22 -4.71
CA PHE A 386 1.02 5.94 -4.32
C PHE A 386 0.03 4.98 -3.65
N TYR A 387 -0.54 5.41 -2.53
CA TYR A 387 -1.57 4.71 -1.78
C TYR A 387 -2.81 5.58 -1.64
N GLU A 388 -3.98 4.94 -1.74
CA GLU A 388 -5.28 5.56 -1.49
C GLU A 388 -5.89 5.00 -0.24
N GLN A 389 -6.32 5.82 0.69
CA GLN A 389 -6.86 5.37 1.97
C GLN A 389 -8.24 5.94 2.19
N ASN A 390 -9.11 5.15 2.81
CA ASN A 390 -10.49 5.57 3.01
C ASN A 390 -10.59 6.71 4.02
N TYR A 391 -9.66 6.81 4.96
CA TYR A 391 -9.70 7.74 6.09
C TYR A 391 -8.36 8.44 6.34
N LEU A 392 -8.43 9.64 6.91
CA LEU A 392 -7.30 10.30 7.56
C LEU A 392 -7.03 9.66 8.93
N PRO A 393 -5.77 9.70 9.42
CA PRO A 393 -5.44 9.27 10.78
C PRO A 393 -6.22 10.08 11.81
N CYS A 394 -6.69 9.42 12.87
CA CYS A 394 -7.44 10.06 13.96
C CYS A 394 -7.59 9.13 15.16
N THR A 395 -8.26 9.61 16.21
CA THR A 395 -8.80 8.75 17.27
C THR A 395 -10.32 8.68 17.15
N LEU A 396 -10.86 7.49 16.86
CA LEU A 396 -12.30 7.23 16.76
C LEU A 396 -12.97 7.13 18.13
N ALA A 397 -12.28 6.51 19.08
CA ALA A 397 -12.70 6.33 20.46
C ALA A 397 -11.45 6.05 21.31
N PRO A 398 -11.50 6.17 22.65
CA PRO A 398 -10.37 5.80 23.50
C PRO A 398 -9.80 4.41 23.14
N GLY A 399 -8.51 4.35 22.78
CA GLY A 399 -7.83 3.11 22.36
C GLY A 399 -8.06 2.66 20.91
N TYR A 400 -8.94 3.33 20.15
CA TYR A 400 -9.20 3.05 18.73
C TYR A 400 -8.60 4.16 17.87
N THR A 401 -7.34 3.96 17.50
CA THR A 401 -6.60 4.88 16.61
C THR A 401 -6.67 4.39 15.18
N LEU A 402 -6.89 5.31 14.24
CA LEU A 402 -6.68 5.08 12.81
C LEU A 402 -5.33 5.65 12.41
N ASP A 403 -4.58 4.88 11.64
CA ASP A 403 -3.26 5.27 11.16
C ASP A 403 -3.01 4.76 9.73
N LEU A 404 -1.95 5.27 9.13
CA LEU A 404 -1.50 5.00 7.77
C LEU A 404 -0.09 4.37 7.77
N VAL A 405 0.38 3.85 8.91
CA VAL A 405 1.77 3.45 9.16
C VAL A 405 2.27 2.40 8.18
N ILE A 406 1.41 1.44 7.83
CA ILE A 406 1.77 0.32 6.95
C ILE A 406 2.23 0.80 5.58
N ALA A 407 1.59 1.83 4.99
CA ALA A 407 1.97 2.35 3.69
C ALA A 407 3.42 2.88 3.70
N TYR A 408 3.77 3.66 4.71
CA TYR A 408 5.09 4.25 4.89
C TYR A 408 6.15 3.17 5.17
N LYS A 409 5.93 2.30 6.16
CA LYS A 409 6.93 1.31 6.57
C LYS A 409 7.13 0.20 5.55
N TYR A 410 6.08 -0.22 4.84
CA TYR A 410 6.22 -1.27 3.81
C TYR A 410 6.95 -0.75 2.57
N SER A 411 6.69 0.50 2.16
CA SER A 411 7.46 1.15 1.09
C SER A 411 8.95 1.23 1.44
N ASN A 412 9.27 1.67 2.66
CA ASN A 412 10.64 1.74 3.13
C ASN A 412 11.31 0.36 3.12
N ALA A 413 10.62 -0.69 3.60
CA ALA A 413 11.11 -2.06 3.55
C ALA A 413 11.42 -2.52 2.12
N ALA A 414 10.63 -2.06 1.13
CA ALA A 414 10.84 -2.33 -0.28
C ALA A 414 11.90 -1.44 -0.95
N GLY A 415 12.42 -0.41 -0.25
CA GLY A 415 13.39 0.54 -0.82
C GLY A 415 12.74 1.72 -1.55
N ALA A 416 11.45 2.00 -1.34
CA ALA A 416 10.71 3.09 -1.97
C ALA A 416 10.09 4.05 -0.94
N ARG A 417 9.66 5.22 -1.41
CA ARG A 417 8.90 6.22 -0.63
C ARG A 417 7.41 5.98 -0.81
N ALA A 418 6.62 6.27 0.22
CA ALA A 418 5.17 6.29 0.09
C ALA A 418 4.67 7.70 -0.22
N SER A 419 3.68 7.81 -1.12
CA SER A 419 2.77 8.95 -1.20
C SER A 419 1.36 8.49 -0.87
N VAL A 420 0.67 9.18 0.03
CA VAL A 420 -0.61 8.70 0.58
C VAL A 420 -1.70 9.76 0.43
N LEU A 421 -2.74 9.42 -0.31
CA LEU A 421 -3.99 10.17 -0.42
C LEU A 421 -5.05 9.54 0.48
N ALA A 422 -5.79 10.36 1.23
CA ALA A 422 -6.88 9.90 2.08
C ALA A 422 -8.16 10.72 1.85
N TYR A 423 -9.34 10.09 1.97
CA TYR A 423 -10.61 10.70 1.54
C TYR A 423 -11.53 11.15 2.68
N PHE A 424 -11.69 10.35 3.73
CA PHE A 424 -12.59 10.70 4.82
C PHE A 424 -11.90 11.63 5.84
N GLY A 425 -12.60 12.69 6.26
CA GLY A 425 -12.12 13.66 7.24
C GLY A 425 -11.48 14.92 6.65
N LEU A 426 -11.51 15.08 5.32
CA LEU A 426 -10.91 16.19 4.58
C LEU A 426 -11.42 17.59 4.96
N GLN A 427 -12.50 17.69 5.73
CA GLN A 427 -13.01 18.95 6.27
C GLN A 427 -12.29 19.41 7.54
N TYR A 428 -11.53 18.53 8.21
CA TYR A 428 -10.85 18.82 9.47
C TYR A 428 -9.38 19.13 9.26
N ARG A 429 -8.99 20.40 9.47
CA ARG A 429 -7.59 20.86 9.35
C ARG A 429 -6.64 20.03 10.20
N ALA A 430 -7.04 19.70 11.44
CA ALA A 430 -6.21 18.95 12.38
C ALA A 430 -5.90 17.53 11.90
N LEU A 431 -6.81 16.88 11.15
CA LEU A 431 -6.56 15.54 10.58
C LEU A 431 -5.63 15.61 9.37
N ALA A 432 -5.77 16.63 8.52
CA ALA A 432 -4.84 16.86 7.42
C ALA A 432 -3.42 17.17 7.93
N GLU A 433 -3.32 17.97 9.00
CA GLU A 433 -2.06 18.24 9.69
C GLU A 433 -1.45 16.98 10.30
N LEU A 434 -2.25 16.16 10.99
CA LEU A 434 -1.83 14.88 11.54
C LEU A 434 -1.29 13.95 10.45
N ALA A 435 -1.94 13.89 9.28
CA ALA A 435 -1.50 13.08 8.15
C ALA A 435 -0.17 13.58 7.54
N MET A 436 0.05 14.90 7.46
CA MET A 436 1.34 15.46 7.05
C MET A 436 2.46 15.08 8.02
N ALA A 437 2.20 15.17 9.32
CA ALA A 437 3.13 14.77 10.36
C ALA A 437 3.39 13.26 10.39
N GLU A 438 2.38 12.45 10.04
CA GLU A 438 2.48 11.00 9.95
C GLU A 438 3.48 10.56 8.88
N ALA A 439 3.43 11.20 7.71
CA ALA A 439 4.41 10.96 6.64
C ALA A 439 5.85 11.18 7.11
N ALA A 440 6.10 12.31 7.76
CA ALA A 440 7.39 12.65 8.36
C ALA A 440 7.80 11.68 9.48
N THR A 441 6.87 11.28 10.34
CA THR A 441 7.19 10.41 11.47
C THR A 441 7.59 9.01 11.00
N TRP A 442 6.78 8.35 10.18
CA TRP A 442 6.98 6.91 9.91
C TRP A 442 7.93 6.58 8.78
N SER A 443 8.22 7.55 7.92
CA SER A 443 9.18 7.37 6.82
C SER A 443 10.28 8.41 6.74
N SER A 444 10.17 9.54 7.45
CA SER A 444 11.10 10.69 7.39
C SER A 444 11.17 11.39 6.02
N ASP A 445 10.85 10.70 4.92
CA ASP A 445 10.81 11.26 3.58
C ASP A 445 9.54 10.95 2.77
N GLY A 446 8.50 10.43 3.42
CA GLY A 446 7.20 10.15 2.80
C GLY A 446 6.40 11.41 2.48
N ILE A 447 5.30 11.21 1.76
CA ILE A 447 4.49 12.29 1.19
C ILE A 447 3.03 12.07 1.58
N PHE A 448 2.43 13.06 2.23
CA PHE A 448 0.97 13.13 2.34
C PHE A 448 0.41 14.00 1.22
N ILE A 449 -0.66 13.52 0.58
CA ILE A 449 -1.32 14.18 -0.54
C ILE A 449 -2.59 14.83 -0.01
N GLU A 450 -2.57 16.16 0.11
CA GLU A 450 -3.74 16.94 0.47
C GLU A 450 -4.74 16.90 -0.69
N ALA A 451 -5.94 16.37 -0.43
CA ALA A 451 -7.01 16.47 -1.40
C ALA A 451 -7.60 17.88 -1.40
N ARG A 452 -7.60 18.52 -2.57
CA ARG A 452 -8.09 19.90 -2.79
C ARG A 452 -7.19 20.97 -2.16
N TYR A 453 -7.44 22.22 -2.52
CA TYR A 453 -6.69 23.39 -2.06
C TYR A 453 -7.31 23.98 -0.77
N LYS A 454 -7.14 23.34 0.40
CA LYS A 454 -7.88 23.74 1.62
C LYS A 454 -7.07 24.43 2.70
N TYR A 455 -5.86 23.96 2.99
CA TYR A 455 -5.13 24.36 4.21
C TYR A 455 -3.75 24.97 3.90
N PRO A 456 -3.69 26.12 3.19
CA PRO A 456 -2.43 26.76 2.83
C PRO A 456 -1.56 27.12 4.04
N GLU A 457 -2.15 27.46 5.19
CA GLU A 457 -1.44 27.76 6.44
C GLU A 457 -0.67 26.56 6.99
N THR A 458 -1.31 25.38 7.04
CA THR A 458 -0.67 24.13 7.45
C THR A 458 0.42 23.76 6.46
N ARG A 459 0.12 23.86 5.15
CA ARG A 459 1.10 23.54 4.10
C ARG A 459 2.33 24.42 4.16
N ASN A 460 2.17 25.72 4.42
CA ASN A 460 3.27 26.66 4.60
C ASN A 460 4.10 26.38 5.85
N ALA A 461 3.45 26.04 6.97
CA ALA A 461 4.14 25.67 8.20
C ALA A 461 5.05 24.46 7.98
N TYR A 462 4.50 23.37 7.44
CA TYR A 462 5.25 22.13 7.19
C TYR A 462 6.27 22.28 6.07
N GLY A 463 5.93 22.97 4.97
CA GLY A 463 6.85 23.22 3.86
C GLY A 463 8.11 23.95 4.33
N ARG A 464 7.95 25.06 5.06
CA ARG A 464 9.09 25.80 5.65
C ARG A 464 9.87 24.95 6.63
N PHE A 465 9.19 24.19 7.49
CA PHE A 465 9.85 23.35 8.48
C PHE A 465 10.75 22.29 7.84
N TYR A 466 10.25 21.60 6.81
CA TYR A 466 11.03 20.59 6.08
C TYR A 466 12.20 21.20 5.30
N GLU A 467 12.05 22.42 4.76
CA GLU A 467 13.14 23.13 4.10
C GLU A 467 14.22 23.59 5.08
N GLN A 468 13.82 24.16 6.22
CA GLN A 468 14.74 24.68 7.25
C GLN A 468 15.52 23.58 7.96
N HIS A 469 14.88 22.42 8.19
CA HIS A 469 15.45 21.29 8.93
C HIS A 469 15.69 20.08 8.04
N ALA A 470 16.04 20.28 6.77
CA ALA A 470 16.21 19.18 5.82
C ALA A 470 17.21 18.12 6.31
N ASP A 471 18.23 18.51 7.07
CA ASP A 471 19.22 17.63 7.70
C ASP A 471 18.64 16.77 8.84
N TRP A 472 17.49 17.12 9.40
CA TRP A 472 16.78 16.30 10.40
C TRP A 472 16.04 15.12 9.76
N TYR A 473 15.95 15.09 8.42
CA TYR A 473 15.19 14.08 7.69
C TYR A 473 16.04 13.33 6.67
N ALA A 474 16.76 14.04 5.81
CA ALA A 474 17.47 13.46 4.67
C ALA A 474 18.72 12.67 5.10
N GLY A 475 19.01 11.58 4.39
CA GLY A 475 20.25 10.82 4.56
C GLY A 475 20.32 10.01 5.86
N ARG A 476 19.19 9.70 6.49
CA ARG A 476 19.08 9.00 7.77
C ARG A 476 18.61 7.56 7.61
N SER A 477 18.95 6.72 8.57
CA SER A 477 18.50 5.33 8.67
C SER A 477 17.66 5.12 9.93
N SER A 478 16.66 4.25 9.85
CA SER A 478 15.79 3.96 10.99
C SER A 478 16.58 3.37 12.17
N HIS A 479 16.29 3.87 13.38
CA HIS A 479 16.80 3.37 14.66
C HIS A 479 15.85 2.35 15.31
N ALA A 480 15.02 1.68 14.50
CA ALA A 480 14.17 0.59 14.95
C ALA A 480 14.98 -0.54 15.62
N ARG A 481 14.40 -1.13 16.67
CA ARG A 481 15.02 -2.21 17.46
C ARG A 481 14.29 -3.53 17.29
N VAL A 482 13.05 -3.48 16.80
CA VAL A 482 12.24 -4.65 16.47
C VAL A 482 11.97 -4.69 14.97
N GLY A 483 12.23 -5.83 14.34
CA GLY A 483 11.84 -6.09 12.95
C GLY A 483 10.58 -6.94 12.90
N ILE A 484 9.64 -6.62 12.03
CA ILE A 484 8.46 -7.45 11.74
C ILE A 484 8.50 -7.85 10.27
N LEU A 485 8.49 -9.15 9.99
CA LEU A 485 8.47 -9.64 8.61
C LEU A 485 7.11 -9.39 7.98
N TYR A 486 7.08 -8.63 6.89
CA TYR A 486 5.96 -8.50 5.94
C TYR A 486 6.33 -9.28 4.68
N ASP A 487 5.91 -10.53 4.60
CA ASP A 487 6.18 -11.47 3.51
C ASP A 487 4.99 -11.50 2.54
N TYR A 488 5.12 -10.78 1.42
CA TYR A 488 4.04 -10.71 0.42
C TYR A 488 3.94 -11.99 -0.41
N ASP A 489 4.98 -12.84 -0.40
CA ASP A 489 4.96 -14.14 -1.05
C ASP A 489 4.01 -15.10 -0.34
N ASN A 490 3.87 -15.01 0.99
CA ASN A 490 2.86 -15.77 1.73
C ASN A 490 1.44 -15.39 1.31
N VAL A 491 1.19 -14.12 0.99
CA VAL A 491 -0.10 -13.65 0.45
C VAL A 491 -0.38 -14.30 -0.92
N HIS A 492 0.61 -14.33 -1.82
CA HIS A 492 0.48 -15.02 -3.11
C HIS A 492 0.24 -16.53 -2.96
N MET A 493 0.81 -17.13 -1.91
CA MET A 493 0.61 -18.54 -1.54
C MET A 493 -0.70 -18.79 -0.78
N GLU A 494 -1.62 -17.82 -0.75
CA GLU A 494 -2.95 -17.82 -0.09
C GLU A 494 -2.93 -17.73 1.44
N ASN A 495 -1.77 -17.61 2.08
CA ASN A 495 -1.65 -17.31 3.50
C ASN A 495 -1.81 -15.78 3.72
N THR A 496 -3.05 -15.31 3.63
CA THR A 496 -3.40 -13.90 3.89
C THR A 496 -3.53 -13.60 5.39
N TYR A 497 -3.61 -14.63 6.24
CA TYR A 497 -3.67 -14.47 7.70
C TYR A 497 -2.40 -13.83 8.26
N HIS A 498 -1.26 -14.08 7.63
CA HIS A 498 0.00 -13.37 7.84
C HIS A 498 -0.18 -11.85 7.99
N ILE A 499 -0.90 -11.22 7.07
CA ILE A 499 -1.08 -9.76 7.03
C ILE A 499 -1.88 -9.26 8.24
N ARG A 500 -2.86 -10.04 8.70
CA ARG A 500 -3.66 -9.70 9.88
C ARG A 500 -2.79 -9.63 11.13
N GLU A 501 -1.86 -10.56 11.28
CA GLU A 501 -0.91 -10.55 12.40
C GLU A 501 0.13 -9.43 12.26
N VAL A 502 0.66 -9.17 11.05
CA VAL A 502 1.60 -8.05 10.82
C VAL A 502 0.98 -6.72 11.24
N TYR A 503 -0.27 -6.46 10.86
CA TYR A 503 -0.91 -5.17 11.12
C TYR A 503 -1.17 -4.98 12.60
N ALA A 504 -1.70 -6.03 13.24
CA ALA A 504 -1.94 -6.04 14.68
C ALA A 504 -0.65 -5.83 15.49
N LEU A 505 0.45 -6.47 15.08
CA LEU A 505 1.75 -6.33 15.73
C LEU A 505 2.35 -4.93 15.51
N ALA A 506 2.26 -4.37 14.31
CA ALA A 506 2.72 -3.01 14.02
C ALA A 506 1.95 -1.97 14.84
N HIS A 507 0.63 -2.10 14.88
CA HIS A 507 -0.24 -1.23 15.69
C HIS A 507 0.09 -1.35 17.18
N TYR A 508 0.25 -2.58 17.68
CA TYR A 508 0.60 -2.83 19.08
C TYR A 508 1.99 -2.26 19.45
N CYS A 509 2.99 -2.42 18.58
CA CYS A 509 4.32 -1.85 18.81
C CYS A 509 4.26 -0.32 18.86
N ALA A 510 3.46 0.30 17.99
CA ALA A 510 3.25 1.75 18.00
C ALA A 510 2.59 2.21 19.31
N ASP A 511 1.49 1.57 19.74
CA ASP A 511 0.77 1.86 21.00
C ASP A 511 1.65 1.70 22.25
N ASN A 512 2.65 0.81 22.19
CA ASN A 512 3.55 0.54 23.31
C ASN A 512 4.91 1.22 23.16
N HIS A 513 5.06 2.13 22.21
CA HIS A 513 6.28 2.93 22.02
C HIS A 513 7.53 2.07 21.81
N ILE A 514 7.37 0.95 21.11
CA ILE A 514 8.45 0.09 20.66
C ILE A 514 8.86 0.56 19.27
N LEU A 515 10.12 0.97 19.11
CA LEU A 515 10.64 1.37 17.80
C LEU A 515 10.77 0.13 16.90
N PHE A 516 9.97 0.07 15.84
CA PHE A 516 9.92 -1.07 14.93
C PHE A 516 10.06 -0.66 13.47
N ASP A 517 10.49 -1.60 12.63
CA ASP A 517 10.38 -1.53 11.17
C ASP A 517 9.78 -2.80 10.59
N LEU A 518 9.28 -2.67 9.37
CA LEU A 518 8.98 -3.81 8.52
C LEU A 518 10.24 -4.19 7.73
N PHE A 519 10.41 -5.47 7.47
CA PHE A 519 11.32 -6.00 6.44
C PHE A 519 10.54 -7.03 5.60
N ASN A 520 11.00 -7.34 4.39
CA ASN A 520 10.25 -8.19 3.46
C ASN A 520 10.93 -9.54 3.18
N GLU A 521 10.24 -10.39 2.40
CA GLU A 521 10.68 -11.74 2.05
C GLU A 521 12.07 -11.79 1.38
N ALA A 522 12.46 -10.74 0.64
CA ALA A 522 13.77 -10.64 0.00
C ALA A 522 14.88 -10.20 0.97
N ASN A 523 14.54 -9.87 2.22
CA ASN A 523 15.47 -9.38 3.23
C ASN A 523 15.54 -10.28 4.47
N VAL A 524 15.00 -11.51 4.41
CA VAL A 524 15.23 -12.54 5.43
C VAL A 524 16.66 -13.09 5.31
N THR A 525 17.62 -12.24 5.65
CA THR A 525 19.07 -12.47 5.55
C THR A 525 19.72 -12.18 6.90
N LEU A 526 20.81 -12.86 7.21
CA LEU A 526 21.48 -12.69 8.50
C LEU A 526 21.88 -11.24 8.79
N ASP A 527 22.37 -10.52 7.78
CA ASP A 527 22.82 -9.13 7.93
C ASP A 527 21.65 -8.17 8.23
N GLU A 528 20.51 -8.34 7.56
CA GLU A 528 19.32 -7.54 7.87
C GLU A 528 18.77 -7.90 9.26
N LEU A 529 18.68 -9.19 9.61
CA LEU A 529 18.19 -9.61 10.93
C LEU A 529 19.04 -9.04 12.07
N ARG A 530 20.37 -8.93 11.88
CA ARG A 530 21.32 -8.33 12.84
C ARG A 530 21.10 -6.85 13.11
N ARG A 531 20.34 -6.13 12.26
CA ARG A 531 19.94 -4.75 12.52
C ARG A 531 19.06 -4.62 13.77
N PHE A 532 18.32 -5.67 14.08
CA PHE A 532 17.33 -5.67 15.14
C PHE A 532 17.85 -6.38 16.40
N ASN A 533 17.30 -6.01 17.55
CA ASN A 533 17.49 -6.75 18.80
C ASN A 533 16.53 -7.93 18.91
N ALA A 534 15.33 -7.79 18.33
CA ALA A 534 14.34 -8.85 18.21
C ALA A 534 13.67 -8.80 16.85
N VAL A 535 13.36 -9.96 16.26
CA VAL A 535 12.61 -10.07 15.02
C VAL A 535 11.36 -10.91 15.27
N ILE A 536 10.25 -10.48 14.68
CA ILE A 536 8.96 -11.16 14.73
C ILE A 536 8.68 -11.71 13.33
N ILE A 537 8.38 -13.01 13.27
CA ILE A 537 8.06 -13.76 12.05
C ILE A 537 6.59 -14.21 12.19
N PRO A 538 5.63 -13.36 11.77
CA PRO A 538 4.24 -13.58 12.11
C PRO A 538 3.58 -14.55 11.14
N HIS A 539 3.19 -15.74 11.56
CA HIS A 539 2.39 -16.67 10.75
C HIS A 539 2.95 -16.93 9.33
N VAL A 540 4.26 -17.07 9.16
CA VAL A 540 4.88 -17.28 7.84
C VAL A 540 4.92 -18.78 7.53
N GLU A 541 3.84 -19.32 7.00
CA GLU A 541 3.73 -20.76 6.70
C GLU A 541 4.74 -21.24 5.67
N PHE A 542 4.95 -20.44 4.62
CA PHE A 542 5.88 -20.73 3.53
C PHE A 542 7.19 -20.00 3.78
N LEU A 543 8.14 -20.68 4.44
CA LEU A 543 9.45 -20.13 4.79
C LEU A 543 10.51 -20.75 3.89
N SER A 544 11.26 -19.90 3.18
CA SER A 544 12.33 -20.40 2.31
C SER A 544 13.43 -21.10 3.11
N ALA A 545 14.08 -22.10 2.53
CA ALA A 545 15.19 -22.81 3.18
C ALA A 545 16.32 -21.84 3.59
N ALA A 546 16.62 -20.86 2.74
CA ALA A 546 17.60 -19.81 3.03
C ALA A 546 17.16 -18.91 4.19
N GLY A 547 15.89 -18.47 4.21
CA GLY A 547 15.33 -17.65 5.28
C GLY A 547 15.30 -18.40 6.62
N ARG A 548 14.91 -19.68 6.63
CA ARG A 548 14.96 -20.54 7.80
C ARG A 548 16.37 -20.63 8.39
N ASN A 549 17.37 -20.85 7.53
CA ASN A 549 18.78 -20.89 7.94
C ASN A 549 19.24 -19.54 8.51
N ALA A 550 18.91 -18.42 7.86
CA ALA A 550 19.26 -17.09 8.35
C ALA A 550 18.66 -16.80 9.74
N ILE A 551 17.41 -17.18 9.98
CA ILE A 551 16.74 -17.03 11.28
C ILE A 551 17.43 -17.88 12.35
N LEU A 552 17.74 -19.15 12.05
CA LEU A 552 18.44 -20.05 12.98
C LEU A 552 19.84 -19.55 13.30
N GLU A 553 20.58 -19.06 12.30
CA GLU A 553 21.93 -18.50 12.48
C GLU A 553 21.90 -17.20 13.29
N TYR A 554 20.95 -16.31 13.01
CA TYR A 554 20.72 -15.10 13.80
C TYR A 554 20.42 -15.45 15.27
N ALA A 555 19.55 -16.43 15.52
CA ALA A 555 19.25 -16.90 16.86
C ALA A 555 20.46 -17.54 17.56
N ALA A 556 21.25 -18.34 16.84
CA ALA A 556 22.48 -18.94 17.36
C ALA A 556 23.54 -17.88 17.70
N GLY A 557 23.58 -16.78 16.94
CA GLY A 557 24.43 -15.61 17.19
C GLY A 557 23.97 -14.71 18.35
N GLY A 558 22.89 -15.05 19.05
CA GLY A 558 22.37 -14.31 20.20
C GLY A 558 21.16 -13.43 19.92
N GLY A 559 20.80 -13.25 18.64
CA GLY A 559 19.62 -12.52 18.19
C GLY A 559 18.32 -13.16 18.70
N LYS A 560 17.27 -12.37 18.89
CA LYS A 560 16.00 -12.86 19.47
C LYS A 560 14.93 -12.99 18.41
N VAL A 561 14.25 -14.14 18.38
CA VAL A 561 13.22 -14.43 17.39
C VAL A 561 11.92 -14.78 18.10
N LEU A 562 10.83 -14.15 17.68
CA LEU A 562 9.48 -14.55 18.01
C LEU A 562 8.79 -15.04 16.73
N ILE A 563 8.43 -16.31 16.67
CA ILE A 563 7.55 -16.84 15.62
C ILE A 563 6.12 -16.91 16.13
N THR A 564 5.14 -16.80 15.24
CA THR A 564 3.72 -17.02 15.62
C THR A 564 3.05 -18.00 14.67
N GLY A 565 1.92 -18.56 15.08
CA GLY A 565 1.08 -19.36 14.21
C GLY A 565 1.81 -20.58 13.65
N ASN A 566 1.49 -20.92 12.40
CA ASN A 566 1.99 -22.13 11.74
C ASN A 566 3.31 -21.89 10.99
N THR A 567 4.13 -20.97 11.50
CA THR A 567 5.36 -20.50 10.83
C THR A 567 6.32 -21.65 10.50
N GLY A 568 6.76 -21.72 9.24
CA GLY A 568 7.82 -22.62 8.78
C GLY A 568 7.40 -24.06 8.50
N VAL A 569 6.09 -24.34 8.44
CA VAL A 569 5.55 -25.68 8.16
C VAL A 569 5.81 -26.13 6.71
N PHE A 570 5.89 -25.19 5.76
CA PHE A 570 6.17 -25.44 4.34
C PHE A 570 7.45 -24.73 3.88
N ASP A 571 8.12 -25.30 2.88
CA ASP A 571 9.20 -24.62 2.16
C ASP A 571 8.65 -23.61 1.13
N GLN A 572 9.54 -22.89 0.43
CA GLN A 572 9.14 -21.93 -0.60
C GLN A 572 8.38 -22.55 -1.79
N HIS A 573 8.38 -23.88 -1.92
CA HIS A 573 7.69 -24.63 -2.98
C HIS A 573 6.36 -25.23 -2.47
N GLY A 574 5.92 -24.85 -1.26
CA GLY A 574 4.68 -25.35 -0.66
C GLY A 574 4.76 -26.80 -0.18
N ARG A 575 5.96 -27.37 -0.06
CA ARG A 575 6.15 -28.75 0.39
C ARG A 575 6.33 -28.80 1.91
N PRO A 576 5.71 -29.76 2.62
CA PRO A 576 5.90 -29.91 4.06
C PRO A 576 7.38 -30.09 4.42
N VAL A 577 7.85 -29.39 5.46
CA VAL A 577 9.24 -29.50 5.89
C VAL A 577 9.40 -30.54 6.99
N ALA A 578 10.14 -31.61 6.71
CA ALA A 578 10.54 -32.61 7.71
C ALA A 578 11.87 -32.22 8.39
N ALA A 579 11.88 -31.12 9.13
CA ALA A 579 13.05 -30.66 9.89
C ALA A 579 12.89 -30.95 11.39
N ASN A 580 14.02 -31.11 12.10
CA ASN A 580 14.05 -31.19 13.56
C ASN A 580 14.96 -30.09 14.11
N ASP A 581 14.68 -28.85 13.76
CA ASP A 581 15.31 -27.68 14.35
C ASP A 581 14.38 -27.00 15.37
N ALA A 582 14.90 -25.93 15.98
CA ALA A 582 14.19 -25.23 17.03
C ALA A 582 12.86 -24.62 16.54
N ILE A 583 12.77 -24.14 15.29
CA ILE A 583 11.54 -23.56 14.73
C ILE A 583 10.44 -24.62 14.70
N GLU A 584 10.72 -25.81 14.16
CA GLU A 584 9.70 -26.87 14.07
C GLU A 584 9.27 -27.37 15.45
N ARG A 585 10.21 -27.59 16.37
CA ARG A 585 9.89 -28.09 17.72
C ARG A 585 8.99 -27.14 18.50
N ILE A 586 9.30 -25.84 18.51
CA ILE A 586 8.49 -24.87 19.25
C ILE A 586 7.17 -24.56 18.53
N ARG A 587 7.14 -24.54 17.19
CA ARG A 587 5.90 -24.40 16.40
C ARG A 587 4.94 -25.54 16.76
N ALA A 588 5.41 -26.78 16.71
CA ALA A 588 4.61 -27.95 17.06
C ALA A 588 4.13 -27.93 18.52
N ALA A 589 4.86 -27.28 19.43
CA ALA A 589 4.46 -27.15 20.83
C ALA A 589 3.36 -26.10 21.07
N VAL A 590 3.22 -25.12 20.18
CA VAL A 590 2.27 -24.00 20.36
C VAL A 590 1.10 -24.03 19.37
N TRP A 591 1.27 -24.58 18.17
CA TRP A 591 0.24 -24.59 17.16
C TRP A 591 -0.86 -25.63 17.49
N PRO A 592 -2.15 -25.28 17.38
CA PRO A 592 -2.67 -23.98 16.93
C PRO A 592 -2.76 -22.91 18.03
N ASP A 593 -3.01 -23.29 19.29
CA ASP A 593 -3.55 -22.36 20.29
C ASP A 593 -2.85 -22.39 21.65
N ALA A 594 -1.76 -23.14 21.80
CA ALA A 594 -0.96 -23.09 23.02
C ALA A 594 -0.27 -21.72 23.15
N PRO A 595 -0.26 -21.13 24.36
CA PRO A 595 -0.01 -19.69 24.51
C PRO A 595 1.44 -19.29 24.28
N TYR A 596 2.40 -20.14 24.62
CA TYR A 596 3.82 -19.79 24.53
C TYR A 596 4.74 -21.02 24.67
N ALA A 597 5.81 -21.06 23.88
CA ALA A 597 6.96 -21.93 24.09
C ALA A 597 8.26 -21.20 23.76
N ARG A 598 9.39 -21.66 24.31
CA ARG A 598 10.71 -21.09 24.03
C ARG A 598 11.79 -22.16 24.02
N GLU A 599 12.69 -22.07 23.06
CA GLU A 599 13.91 -22.85 22.98
C GLU A 599 15.10 -21.92 22.68
N GLY A 600 15.98 -21.73 23.66
CA GLY A 600 17.11 -20.81 23.54
C GLY A 600 16.68 -19.37 23.24
N ASN A 601 17.05 -18.87 22.07
CA ASN A 601 16.75 -17.50 21.62
C ASN A 601 15.51 -17.40 20.72
N ILE A 602 14.79 -18.50 20.51
CA ILE A 602 13.57 -18.53 19.70
C ILE A 602 12.38 -18.81 20.62
N ALA A 603 11.37 -17.96 20.55
CA ALA A 603 10.08 -18.12 21.20
C ALA A 603 8.96 -18.28 20.16
N ALA A 604 7.86 -18.90 20.56
CA ALA A 604 6.70 -19.11 19.72
C ALA A 604 5.39 -18.86 20.48
N ILE A 605 4.39 -18.34 19.77
CA ILE A 605 3.01 -18.17 20.26
C ILE A 605 2.08 -18.80 19.21
N GLY A 606 1.14 -19.64 19.65
CA GLY A 606 0.18 -20.27 18.74
C GLY A 606 -0.72 -19.22 18.08
N ASP A 607 -1.49 -18.50 18.91
CA ASP A 607 -2.38 -17.41 18.48
C ASP A 607 -1.98 -16.09 19.14
N ILE A 608 -1.40 -15.18 18.34
CA ILE A 608 -0.92 -13.88 18.85
C ILE A 608 -2.06 -13.03 19.40
N PHE A 609 -3.28 -13.18 18.90
CA PHE A 609 -4.44 -12.39 19.34
C PHE A 609 -4.85 -12.69 20.79
N GLN A 610 -4.37 -13.78 21.41
CA GLN A 610 -4.56 -14.04 22.84
C GLN A 610 -3.71 -13.13 23.74
N LEU A 611 -2.61 -12.59 23.21
CA LEU A 611 -1.71 -11.66 23.92
C LEU A 611 -1.92 -10.19 23.51
N LEU A 612 -2.71 -9.93 22.49
CA LEU A 612 -3.05 -8.59 22.06
C LEU A 612 -4.39 -8.14 22.68
N PRO A 613 -4.59 -6.83 22.87
CA PRO A 613 -5.91 -6.30 23.15
C PRO A 613 -6.89 -6.62 22.02
N LYS A 614 -8.13 -6.92 22.37
CA LYS A 614 -9.20 -7.25 21.42
C LYS A 614 -9.42 -6.13 20.39
N ARG A 615 -9.44 -4.86 20.80
CA ARG A 615 -9.52 -3.71 19.89
C ARG A 615 -8.50 -3.70 18.75
N VAL A 616 -7.30 -4.24 18.95
CA VAL A 616 -6.24 -4.26 17.93
C VAL A 616 -6.67 -5.18 16.78
N LYS A 617 -7.34 -6.28 17.09
CA LYS A 617 -7.97 -7.14 16.08
C LYS A 617 -9.20 -6.47 15.48
N GLU A 618 -10.08 -5.94 16.33
CA GLU A 618 -11.38 -5.39 15.92
C GLU A 618 -11.23 -4.20 14.97
N ILE A 619 -10.28 -3.28 15.21
CA ILE A 619 -10.08 -2.13 14.31
C ILE A 619 -9.69 -2.57 12.90
N HIS A 620 -8.82 -3.57 12.77
CA HIS A 620 -8.45 -4.12 11.46
C HIS A 620 -9.63 -4.85 10.81
N ASP A 621 -10.39 -5.65 11.58
CA ASP A 621 -11.59 -6.33 11.07
C ASP A 621 -12.66 -5.33 10.58
N ILE A 622 -12.86 -4.22 11.28
CA ILE A 622 -13.82 -3.18 10.88
C ILE A 622 -13.36 -2.46 9.62
N VAL A 623 -12.10 -2.02 9.58
CA VAL A 623 -11.50 -1.39 8.40
C VAL A 623 -11.58 -2.31 7.17
N ASP A 624 -11.49 -3.62 7.40
CA ASP A 624 -11.59 -4.64 6.36
C ASP A 624 -13.02 -4.89 5.85
N ILE A 625 -14.00 -4.98 6.75
CA ILE A 625 -15.38 -5.33 6.39
C ILE A 625 -16.12 -4.14 5.81
N ASN A 626 -15.97 -2.96 6.40
CA ASN A 626 -16.70 -1.76 5.99
C ASN A 626 -15.80 -0.51 5.93
N PRO A 627 -14.82 -0.47 5.01
CA PRO A 627 -13.88 0.64 4.91
C PRO A 627 -14.55 2.01 4.67
N GLN A 628 -15.73 2.03 4.04
CA GLN A 628 -16.49 3.24 3.73
C GLN A 628 -17.50 3.61 4.82
N GLY A 629 -18.00 2.61 5.56
CA GLY A 629 -18.98 2.77 6.62
C GLY A 629 -18.41 2.69 8.04
N LEU A 630 -17.10 2.83 8.21
CA LEU A 630 -16.45 3.04 9.52
C LEU A 630 -17.10 4.19 10.32
N PHE A 631 -17.70 5.14 9.60
CA PHE A 631 -18.38 6.33 10.12
C PHE A 631 -19.90 6.24 10.02
N GLU A 632 -20.45 5.11 9.56
CA GLU A 632 -21.87 4.84 9.68
C GLU A 632 -22.23 4.72 11.15
N LYS A 633 -23.35 5.35 11.52
CA LYS A 633 -23.77 5.50 12.93
C LYS A 633 -23.73 4.18 13.71
N GLY A 634 -24.22 3.08 13.13
CA GLY A 634 -24.26 1.77 13.80
C GLY A 634 -22.88 1.22 14.15
N VAL A 635 -21.97 1.16 13.16
CA VAL A 635 -20.60 0.66 13.34
C VAL A 635 -19.84 1.54 14.33
N TYR A 636 -19.97 2.85 14.19
CA TYR A 636 -19.29 3.81 15.06
C TYR A 636 -19.80 3.72 16.52
N ASP A 637 -21.11 3.61 16.76
CA ASP A 637 -21.68 3.44 18.11
C ASP A 637 -21.17 2.15 18.78
N GLU A 638 -21.00 1.07 18.01
CA GLU A 638 -20.41 -0.19 18.50
C GLU A 638 -18.95 -0.03 18.95
N ILE A 639 -18.12 0.69 18.17
CA ILE A 639 -16.73 1.01 18.53
C ILE A 639 -16.68 1.81 19.84
N VAL A 640 -17.54 2.83 19.96
CA VAL A 640 -17.61 3.67 21.17
C VAL A 640 -18.00 2.81 22.39
N GLU A 641 -18.98 1.93 22.26
CA GLU A 641 -19.38 1.05 23.35
C GLU A 641 -18.32 0.01 23.71
N ALA A 642 -17.61 -0.55 22.72
CA ALA A 642 -16.49 -1.45 22.93
C ALA A 642 -15.35 -0.75 23.67
N SER A 643 -15.03 0.49 23.30
CA SER A 643 -13.97 1.29 23.93
C SER A 643 -14.16 1.49 25.44
N LYS A 644 -15.41 1.59 25.92
CA LYS A 644 -15.72 1.76 27.34
C LYS A 644 -15.41 0.52 28.18
N ARG A 645 -15.31 -0.65 27.55
CA ARG A 645 -15.21 -1.96 28.24
C ARG A 645 -13.79 -2.53 28.23
N GLU A 646 -12.90 -1.96 27.41
CA GLU A 646 -11.55 -2.46 27.23
C GLU A 646 -10.50 -1.70 28.04
N THR A 647 -9.42 -2.41 28.38
CA THR A 647 -8.21 -1.78 28.91
C THR A 647 -7.35 -1.27 27.76
N HIS A 648 -7.07 0.03 27.75
CA HIS A 648 -6.29 0.64 26.66
C HIS A 648 -4.80 0.30 26.76
N ASN A 649 -4.28 0.11 27.97
CA ASN A 649 -2.88 -0.22 28.21
C ASN A 649 -2.76 -1.72 28.55
N ASP A 650 -2.23 -2.51 27.61
CA ASP A 650 -1.84 -3.89 27.85
C ASP A 650 -0.38 -4.09 27.43
N ALA A 651 0.49 -4.28 28.41
CA ALA A 651 1.93 -4.42 28.19
C ALA A 651 2.39 -5.87 28.08
N ARG A 652 1.50 -6.88 27.96
CA ARG A 652 1.90 -8.30 27.98
C ARG A 652 2.92 -8.65 26.90
N LEU A 653 2.61 -8.38 25.64
CA LEU A 653 3.54 -8.66 24.55
C LEU A 653 4.77 -7.74 24.61
N ALA A 654 4.61 -6.46 24.98
CA ALA A 654 5.72 -5.54 25.15
C ALA A 654 6.73 -6.01 26.22
N THR A 655 6.22 -6.54 27.34
CA THR A 655 7.02 -7.12 28.42
C THR A 655 7.77 -8.35 27.93
N LEU A 656 7.07 -9.26 27.25
CA LEU A 656 7.67 -10.46 26.66
C LEU A 656 8.79 -10.11 25.66
N LEU A 657 8.56 -9.14 24.78
CA LEU A 657 9.58 -8.70 23.82
C LEU A 657 10.80 -8.09 24.52
N SER A 658 10.58 -7.26 25.56
CA SER A 658 11.66 -6.69 26.38
C SER A 658 12.45 -7.76 27.14
N GLU A 659 11.77 -8.78 27.68
CA GLU A 659 12.40 -9.93 28.35
C GLU A 659 13.22 -10.78 27.36
N LEU A 660 12.71 -10.98 26.14
CA LEU A 660 13.46 -11.64 25.07
C LEU A 660 14.70 -10.82 24.73
N ALA A 661 14.56 -9.52 24.48
CA ALA A 661 15.64 -8.61 24.13
C ALA A 661 16.67 -8.41 25.27
N GLY A 662 16.28 -8.64 26.52
CA GLY A 662 17.12 -8.48 27.71
C GLY A 662 17.19 -7.04 28.23
N PHE A 663 16.36 -6.13 27.72
CA PHE A 663 16.25 -4.74 28.17
C PHE A 663 14.89 -4.15 27.75
N ASP A 664 14.47 -3.05 28.38
CA ASP A 664 13.19 -2.41 28.03
C ASP A 664 13.28 -1.75 26.64
N LEU A 665 12.51 -2.30 25.70
CA LEU A 665 12.38 -1.83 24.32
C LEU A 665 11.50 -0.57 24.21
N ARG A 666 10.68 -0.27 25.23
CA ARG A 666 9.79 0.89 25.21
C ARG A 666 10.59 2.17 25.43
N VAL A 667 10.27 3.21 24.66
CA VAL A 667 10.96 4.50 24.75
C VAL A 667 10.17 5.57 25.51
N LEU A 668 8.86 5.35 25.69
CA LEU A 668 7.92 6.18 26.44
C LEU A 668 7.02 5.28 27.32
N PRO A 669 7.54 4.68 28.41
CA PRO A 669 6.82 3.66 29.17
C PRO A 669 5.52 4.18 29.84
N ASP A 670 5.43 5.48 30.11
CA ASP A 670 4.32 6.10 30.84
C ASP A 670 3.43 7.00 29.96
N ALA A 671 3.68 7.06 28.65
CA ALA A 671 2.89 7.86 27.72
C ALA A 671 1.58 7.14 27.30
N PRO A 672 0.54 7.89 26.91
CA PRO A 672 -0.67 7.30 26.33
C PRO A 672 -0.38 6.70 24.95
N ALA A 673 -1.06 5.61 24.59
CA ALA A 673 -0.92 4.93 23.30
C ALA A 673 -1.15 5.82 22.05
N THR A 674 -1.87 6.94 22.22
CA THR A 674 -2.07 7.94 21.17
C THR A 674 -0.80 8.73 20.83
N LEU A 675 0.19 8.82 21.73
CA LEU A 675 1.48 9.45 21.45
C LEU A 675 2.43 8.41 20.89
N ARG A 676 2.59 8.34 19.57
CA ARG A 676 3.47 7.37 18.92
C ARG A 676 4.80 8.01 18.53
N VAL A 677 5.82 7.19 18.36
CA VAL A 677 7.20 7.65 18.13
C VAL A 677 7.96 6.80 17.14
N SER A 678 8.86 7.46 16.41
CA SER A 678 9.89 6.85 15.57
C SER A 678 11.22 7.55 15.79
N ALA A 679 12.33 6.93 15.39
CA ALA A 679 13.65 7.53 15.51
C ALA A 679 14.55 7.20 14.31
N TRP A 680 15.35 8.17 13.87
CA TRP A 680 16.18 8.11 12.66
C TRP A 680 17.59 8.61 12.93
N ALA A 681 18.57 7.72 12.75
CA ALA A 681 19.98 7.98 12.98
C ALA A 681 20.65 8.59 11.75
N GLY A 682 21.50 9.60 11.97
CA GLY A 682 22.41 10.17 10.97
C GLY A 682 23.83 9.64 11.12
N ASP A 683 24.60 9.65 10.02
CA ASP A 683 25.99 9.15 9.99
C ASP A 683 26.93 9.96 10.88
N GLU A 684 26.59 11.23 11.13
CA GLU A 684 27.33 12.17 11.96
C GLU A 684 27.20 11.89 13.47
N GLY A 685 26.53 10.79 13.85
CA GLY A 685 26.29 10.46 15.26
C GLY A 685 25.13 11.25 15.87
N SER A 686 24.17 11.68 15.04
CA SER A 686 22.93 12.31 15.51
C SER A 686 21.74 11.35 15.45
N LEU A 687 20.70 11.67 16.22
CA LEU A 687 19.44 10.93 16.21
C LEU A 687 18.29 11.94 16.22
N VAL A 688 17.31 11.76 15.35
CA VAL A 688 16.08 12.55 15.35
C VAL A 688 14.92 11.65 15.77
N VAL A 689 14.20 12.06 16.80
CA VAL A 689 13.04 11.36 17.35
C VAL A 689 11.80 12.16 17.00
N HIS A 690 10.86 11.52 16.29
CA HIS A 690 9.59 12.14 15.92
C HIS A 690 8.52 11.70 16.92
N PHE A 691 7.76 12.66 17.42
CA PHE A 691 6.62 12.47 18.31
C PHE A 691 5.36 12.84 17.56
N LEU A 692 4.40 11.93 17.53
CA LEU A 692 3.15 12.09 16.79
C LEU A 692 1.96 11.77 17.70
N ASN A 693 1.11 12.76 17.95
CA ASN A 693 -0.06 12.62 18.80
C ASN A 693 -1.32 12.39 17.96
N TYR A 694 -1.79 11.15 17.93
CA TYR A 694 -3.02 10.75 17.24
C TYR A 694 -4.29 11.14 17.99
N ASN A 695 -4.19 11.76 19.18
CA ASN A 695 -5.33 12.17 19.98
C ASN A 695 -6.03 13.41 19.38
N VAL A 696 -6.51 13.26 18.16
CA VAL A 696 -7.41 14.19 17.46
C VAL A 696 -8.77 13.47 17.40
N PRO A 697 -9.60 13.61 18.45
CA PRO A 697 -10.84 12.87 18.56
C PRO A 697 -11.85 13.34 17.52
N VAL A 698 -12.42 12.39 16.78
CA VAL A 698 -13.49 12.63 15.81
C VAL A 698 -14.83 12.06 16.29
N SER A 699 -14.94 11.98 17.62
CA SER A 699 -15.92 11.18 18.34
C SER A 699 -16.89 12.03 19.15
N SER A 700 -18.05 11.44 19.46
CA SER A 700 -19.24 12.07 20.04
C SER A 700 -19.12 12.60 21.47
N LEU A 701 -17.95 13.09 21.88
CA LEU A 701 -17.92 14.07 22.96
C LEU A 701 -18.84 15.27 22.64
N TYR A 702 -19.24 15.50 21.36
CA TYR A 702 -20.29 16.45 20.95
C TYR A 702 -21.21 16.11 19.73
N GLY A 703 -21.13 14.97 19.04
CA GLY A 703 -22.08 14.63 17.95
C GLY A 703 -21.68 13.51 16.98
N ASN A 704 -22.51 13.25 15.96
CA ASN A 704 -22.17 12.43 14.78
C ASN A 704 -20.99 13.08 14.05
N ILE A 705 -20.01 12.31 13.56
CA ILE A 705 -18.84 12.88 12.86
C ILE A 705 -19.24 13.77 11.69
N HIS A 706 -20.36 13.50 11.01
CA HIS A 706 -20.88 14.37 9.95
C HIS A 706 -21.48 15.70 10.45
N GLU A 707 -21.67 15.85 11.75
CA GLU A 707 -22.31 16.99 12.41
C GLU A 707 -21.33 17.79 13.28
N ILE A 708 -20.08 17.34 13.46
CA ILE A 708 -19.05 18.08 14.19
C ILE A 708 -18.54 19.21 13.28
N ALA A 709 -18.68 20.45 13.75
CA ALA A 709 -18.19 21.61 13.03
C ALA A 709 -16.65 21.53 12.91
N PRO A 710 -16.06 21.82 11.74
CA PRO A 710 -14.61 21.67 11.50
C PRO A 710 -13.69 22.27 12.57
N GLU A 711 -14.07 23.41 13.13
CA GLU A 711 -13.35 24.15 14.17
C GLU A 711 -13.36 23.49 15.55
N GLN A 712 -14.23 22.50 15.77
CA GLN A 712 -14.34 21.76 17.03
C GLN A 712 -13.39 20.56 17.10
N VAL A 713 -12.93 20.05 15.96
CA VAL A 713 -11.95 18.95 15.90
C VAL A 713 -10.55 19.53 16.17
N LYS A 714 -10.09 19.37 17.41
CA LYS A 714 -8.79 19.87 17.89
C LYS A 714 -7.99 18.74 18.52
N PRO A 715 -6.65 18.77 18.42
CA PRO A 715 -5.82 17.83 19.15
C PRO A 715 -5.98 18.02 20.66
N VAL A 716 -5.96 16.91 21.39
CA VAL A 716 -5.81 16.88 22.85
C VAL A 716 -4.33 16.67 23.15
N PRO A 717 -3.62 17.69 23.64
CA PRO A 717 -2.16 17.66 23.79
C PRO A 717 -1.71 16.62 24.82
N VAL A 718 -0.52 16.05 24.61
CA VAL A 718 0.16 15.23 25.61
C VAL A 718 1.26 16.04 26.29
N GLU A 719 1.17 16.19 27.60
CA GLU A 719 2.10 16.98 28.38
C GLU A 719 3.12 16.11 29.12
N ASN A 720 4.34 16.65 29.29
CA ASN A 720 5.41 16.06 30.07
C ASN A 720 5.74 14.60 29.70
N ALA A 721 5.83 14.30 28.41
CA ALA A 721 6.18 12.96 27.94
C ALA A 721 7.65 12.66 28.28
N VAL A 722 7.86 11.69 29.18
CA VAL A 722 9.18 11.30 29.67
C VAL A 722 9.80 10.27 28.72
N VAL A 723 10.87 10.67 28.05
CA VAL A 723 11.60 9.84 27.11
C VAL A 723 12.71 9.10 27.83
N SER A 724 12.87 7.83 27.50
CA SER A 724 13.99 6.99 27.92
C SER A 724 14.44 6.19 26.71
N LEU A 725 15.45 6.66 26.00
CA LEU A 725 15.85 6.12 24.69
C LEU A 725 17.25 5.50 24.77
N PRO A 726 17.44 4.23 24.38
CA PRO A 726 18.78 3.66 24.26
C PRO A 726 19.54 4.33 23.11
N LEU A 727 20.75 4.78 23.39
CA LEU A 727 21.61 5.41 22.41
C LEU A 727 22.28 4.36 21.50
N PRO A 728 22.56 4.69 20.22
CA PRO A 728 23.50 3.93 19.41
C PRO A 728 24.84 3.74 20.13
N THR A 729 25.48 2.58 19.92
CA THR A 729 26.79 2.31 20.51
C THR A 729 27.81 3.35 20.07
N GLY A 730 28.47 3.99 21.04
CA GLY A 730 29.50 5.00 20.78
C GLY A 730 28.99 6.42 20.55
N MET A 731 27.66 6.63 20.43
CA MET A 731 27.08 7.96 20.35
C MET A 731 27.30 8.73 21.67
N ARG A 732 27.72 9.99 21.58
CA ARG A 732 27.84 10.91 22.70
C ARG A 732 26.87 12.06 22.48
N VAL A 733 25.90 12.23 23.38
CA VAL A 733 24.93 13.32 23.29
C VAL A 733 25.43 14.51 24.10
N SER A 734 25.55 15.64 23.44
CA SER A 734 25.95 16.94 23.98
C SER A 734 24.80 17.95 23.94
N HIS A 735 23.90 17.82 22.96
CA HIS A 735 22.73 18.67 22.78
C HIS A 735 21.49 17.83 22.55
N VAL A 736 20.38 18.27 23.14
CA VAL A 736 19.02 17.80 22.84
C VAL A 736 18.19 19.03 22.55
N GLU A 737 17.64 19.11 21.35
CA GLU A 737 16.88 20.27 20.87
C GLU A 737 15.57 19.82 20.24
N MET A 738 14.51 20.60 20.38
CA MET A 738 13.19 20.31 19.84
C MET A 738 12.69 21.43 18.94
N ALA A 739 11.92 21.09 17.93
CA ALA A 739 11.22 22.05 17.08
C ALA A 739 9.95 21.44 16.47
N ASP A 740 9.01 22.29 16.07
CA ASP A 740 7.80 21.88 15.37
C ASP A 740 7.44 22.84 14.21
N PRO A 741 6.52 22.48 13.30
CA PRO A 741 6.19 23.31 12.14
C PRO A 741 5.65 24.71 12.45
N TRP A 742 5.10 24.92 13.66
CA TRP A 742 4.58 26.21 14.11
C TRP A 742 5.60 27.00 14.91
N HIS A 743 6.59 26.33 15.50
CA HIS A 743 7.74 26.89 16.22
C HIS A 743 9.03 26.26 15.68
N PRO A 744 9.50 26.71 14.50
CA PRO A 744 10.58 26.03 13.79
C PRO A 744 11.96 26.29 14.38
N ASP A 745 12.14 27.34 15.18
CA ASP A 745 13.44 27.63 15.80
C ASP A 745 13.74 26.59 16.91
N PRO A 746 14.88 25.86 16.87
CA PRO A 746 15.17 24.83 17.85
C PRO A 746 15.30 25.35 19.29
N GLU A 747 14.61 24.68 20.20
CA GLU A 747 14.65 24.96 21.64
C GLU A 747 15.41 23.86 22.39
N PRO A 748 16.39 24.21 23.26
CA PRO A 748 17.15 23.22 24.01
C PRO A 748 16.32 22.55 25.10
N LEU A 749 16.50 21.24 25.28
CA LEU A 749 15.91 20.45 26.35
C LEU A 749 16.98 19.98 27.35
N PRO A 750 16.69 20.04 28.66
CA PRO A 750 17.54 19.40 29.65
C PRO A 750 17.47 17.88 29.50
N PHE A 751 18.62 17.22 29.61
CA PHE A 751 18.70 15.77 29.51
C PHE A 751 19.72 15.19 30.50
N ILE A 752 19.58 13.90 30.78
CA ILE A 752 20.53 13.11 31.56
C ILE A 752 20.95 11.87 30.78
N LEU A 753 22.19 11.44 31.01
CA LEU A 753 22.74 10.19 30.46
C LEU A 753 22.91 9.19 31.61
N GLU A 754 22.19 8.08 31.55
CA GLU A 754 22.21 7.06 32.59
C GLU A 754 22.03 5.66 31.98
N GLY A 755 22.92 4.73 32.33
CA GLY A 755 22.79 3.32 31.90
C GLY A 755 22.78 3.11 30.38
N GLY A 756 23.49 3.95 29.62
CA GLY A 756 23.50 3.89 28.14
C GLY A 756 22.23 4.42 27.48
N ARG A 757 21.36 5.08 28.24
CA ARG A 757 20.14 5.74 27.75
C ARG A 757 20.23 7.24 27.95
N VAL A 758 19.59 7.97 27.05
CA VAL A 758 19.29 9.38 27.24
C VAL A 758 17.88 9.52 27.79
N ARG A 759 17.71 10.40 28.78
CA ARG A 759 16.41 10.76 29.34
C ARG A 759 16.19 12.25 29.28
N PHE A 760 15.01 12.64 28.83
CA PHE A 760 14.55 14.03 28.76
C PHE A 760 13.04 14.07 28.78
N THR A 761 12.46 15.24 29.04
CA THR A 761 11.02 15.43 29.06
C THR A 761 10.62 16.34 27.92
N VAL A 762 9.67 15.87 27.12
CA VAL A 762 9.06 16.63 26.03
C VAL A 762 7.82 17.35 26.60
N PRO A 763 7.82 18.69 26.70
CA PRO A 763 6.86 19.39 27.57
C PRO A 763 5.40 19.30 27.10
N ARG A 764 5.12 19.37 25.79
CA ARG A 764 3.71 19.41 25.29
C ARG A 764 3.54 19.07 23.81
N VAL A 765 3.11 17.87 23.41
CA VAL A 765 2.94 17.51 21.99
C VAL A 765 1.50 17.76 21.59
N ASP A 766 1.24 18.76 20.75
CA ASP A 766 -0.09 19.01 20.20
C ASP A 766 -0.43 17.98 19.12
N ILE A 767 0.22 18.07 17.95
CA ILE A 767 0.14 17.04 16.88
C ILE A 767 1.51 16.42 16.65
N TYR A 768 2.54 17.24 16.46
CA TYR A 768 3.84 16.76 16.03
C TYR A 768 4.98 17.54 16.67
N ARG A 769 6.09 16.85 16.94
CA ARG A 769 7.36 17.48 17.30
C ARG A 769 8.54 16.59 16.91
N ALA A 770 9.61 17.21 16.43
CA ALA A 770 10.89 16.54 16.24
C ALA A 770 11.85 16.93 17.35
N VAL A 771 12.65 15.96 17.82
CA VAL A 771 13.73 16.18 18.79
C VAL A 771 15.01 15.64 18.22
N ARG A 772 16.03 16.49 18.07
CA ARG A 772 17.36 16.10 17.61
C ARG A 772 18.31 15.94 18.79
N LEU A 773 19.12 14.89 18.73
CA LEU A 773 20.17 14.56 19.67
C LEU A 773 21.51 14.57 18.91
N SER A 774 22.50 15.32 19.38
CA SER A 774 23.83 15.44 18.73
C SER A 774 24.98 15.61 19.71
#